data_AF-A0A9X3F042-F1
#
_entry.id   AF-A0A9X3F042-F1
#
_cell.length_a   1.000
_cell.length_b   1.000
_cell.length_c   1.000
_cell.angle_alpha   90.00
_cell.angle_beta   90.00
_cell.angle_gamma   90.00
#
_symmetry.space_group_name_H-M   'P 1'
#
loop_
_entity.id
_entity.type
_entity.pdbx_description
1 polymer ?
#
loop_
_entity_poly.entity_id
_entity_poly.type
_entity_poly.pdbx_seq_one_letter_code
_entity_poly.pdbx_strand_id
1 'polypeptide(L)'
;MSASTTPASDLQTLDAAAVNARLPSFTADELEALIRRANKEYWDHHAPTLPDTLYDQLVERLKRVRPDAAVLDEMGPQSAEAPAMDAEEALQLAPEQRFGAAVRHQRPMLSLEKCYNETDLQSWAGKFSGDILVMPKMDGVACSLRYDKKGKLVMAATRGSGTEGEDITMNALEVKDIPRTVASDGVELEVRGELYMKLSDFAKFKGDFANPRNLTAGSIKQKERKNTRNAHLSFFAYDIIGPEFDSERDKFELLKKLGLGGIDHEFVDRAGLQASYDRWARNRPELDYEIDGVVYRTGSVKEQRRLGLTGHHPRYAIAYKFQGDSGVTDLLDILWSVSRTGVITPVALLEPVELSGARIGRASLHNLNIFESLGLTHNCRVEVTRRGGVIPNVERVVESGPASRPFDLPTQCPACGGPIERRKKRDGENLWCAEPKKCVQARLGELEHFAKVVDLQGFGPKVIGAAVDAELLSTPADYYRLRAVDLQELERLGEKSAQNLIDQIEAHRELPLAVFLQALGIEHLGKQNALLLAGEFRTLERIRELTQADLTAVRGIKDAIADAIVHGLAARAELIDALLEFVTVLPGEAAPAPVEGAALSGKSFVFTGTLEAFTREVAQARVQALGGEVPSGVTKALSFLVVGAGRGAKSSKQKKAEELIAAGAPLKILSEEEFLAMVGSLE
;
A
#
# COMPACT_ATOMS: atom_id res chain seq x y z
N MET A 1 -5.51 -8.14 33.50
CA MET A 1 -4.08 -8.48 33.40
C MET A 1 -3.45 -7.60 32.33
N SER A 2 -2.52 -6.76 32.74
CA SER A 2 -1.97 -5.64 31.97
C SER A 2 -1.10 -6.06 30.78
N ALA A 3 -1.41 -5.62 29.57
CA ALA A 3 -0.46 -5.63 28.46
C ALA A 3 0.28 -4.28 28.43
N SER A 4 1.44 -4.13 29.11
CA SER A 4 2.29 -2.93 29.03
C SER A 4 2.49 -2.49 27.58
N THR A 5 2.08 -1.27 27.23
CA THR A 5 2.65 -0.57 26.06
C THR A 5 4.12 -0.41 26.35
N THR A 6 4.93 -1.02 25.51
CA THR A 6 6.37 -1.03 25.67
C THR A 6 6.87 0.33 25.15
N PRO A 7 7.60 1.12 25.95
CA PRO A 7 8.12 2.41 25.51
C PRO A 7 8.79 2.33 24.13
N ALA A 8 8.82 3.41 23.35
CA ALA A 8 9.45 3.40 22.01
C ALA A 8 10.92 2.94 22.05
N SER A 9 11.65 3.27 23.12
CA SER A 9 13.02 2.78 23.39
C SER A 9 13.09 1.26 23.60
N ASP A 10 12.01 0.72 24.14
CA ASP A 10 11.86 -0.64 24.63
C ASP A 10 11.37 -1.55 23.48
N LEU A 11 10.63 -0.98 22.51
CA LEU A 11 10.32 -1.58 21.21
C LEU A 11 11.55 -1.64 20.31
N GLN A 12 12.49 -0.70 20.43
CA GLN A 12 13.75 -0.73 19.67
C GLN A 12 14.70 -1.84 20.11
N THR A 13 14.55 -2.33 21.34
CA THR A 13 15.37 -3.41 21.90
C THR A 13 14.76 -4.79 21.78
N LEU A 14 13.51 -4.93 21.31
CA LEU A 14 12.86 -6.24 21.18
C LEU A 14 13.56 -7.07 20.10
N ASP A 15 13.93 -8.30 20.45
CA ASP A 15 14.42 -9.29 19.50
C ASP A 15 13.26 -9.91 18.70
N ALA A 16 13.61 -10.68 17.65
CA ALA A 16 12.63 -11.33 16.79
C ALA A 16 11.65 -12.25 17.52
N ALA A 17 12.08 -12.93 18.58
CA ALA A 17 11.24 -13.84 19.35
C ALA A 17 10.19 -13.07 20.17
N ALA A 18 10.59 -11.98 20.81
CA ALA A 18 9.73 -11.09 21.56
C ALA A 18 8.75 -10.33 20.65
N VAL A 19 9.22 -9.89 19.48
CA VAL A 19 8.36 -9.29 18.46
C VAL A 19 7.34 -10.32 17.94
N ASN A 20 7.75 -11.54 17.60
CA ASN A 20 6.82 -12.56 17.11
C ASN A 20 5.79 -12.97 18.18
N ALA A 21 6.19 -13.17 19.44
CA ALA A 21 5.29 -13.54 20.53
C ALA A 21 4.22 -12.48 20.81
N ARG A 22 4.55 -11.21 20.56
CA ARG A 22 3.68 -10.05 20.81
C ARG A 22 3.00 -9.52 19.56
N LEU A 23 3.30 -10.06 18.38
CA LEU A 23 2.77 -9.65 17.09
C LEU A 23 1.24 -9.44 17.08
N PRO A 24 0.41 -10.35 17.66
CA PRO A 24 -1.04 -10.17 17.66
C PRO A 24 -1.51 -9.04 18.57
N SER A 25 -0.69 -8.72 19.59
CA SER A 25 -0.96 -7.73 20.64
C SER A 25 -0.39 -6.35 20.36
N PHE A 26 0.49 -6.21 19.37
CA PHE A 26 1.01 -4.90 18.98
C PHE A 26 -0.10 -4.02 18.43
N THR A 27 -0.14 -2.78 18.93
CA THR A 27 -1.04 -1.75 18.39
C THR A 27 -0.59 -1.34 17.00
N ALA A 28 -1.43 -0.64 16.24
CA ALA A 28 -1.06 -0.17 14.91
C ALA A 28 0.15 0.79 14.94
N ASP A 29 0.35 1.56 16.01
CA ASP A 29 1.52 2.44 16.17
C ASP A 29 2.77 1.66 16.59
N GLU A 30 2.63 0.62 17.41
CA GLU A 30 3.75 -0.28 17.73
C GLU A 30 4.18 -1.06 16.47
N LEU A 31 3.21 -1.51 15.66
CA LEU A 31 3.46 -2.12 14.36
C LEU A 31 4.15 -1.14 13.41
N GLU A 32 3.65 0.10 13.30
CA GLU A 32 4.25 1.13 12.46
C GLU A 32 5.66 1.50 12.94
N ALA A 33 5.89 1.63 14.24
CA ALA A 33 7.22 1.88 14.81
C ALA A 33 8.17 0.70 14.59
N LEU A 34 7.71 -0.54 14.74
CA LEU A 34 8.50 -1.74 14.46
C LEU A 34 8.79 -1.91 12.98
N ILE A 35 7.85 -1.57 12.09
CA ILE A 35 8.06 -1.54 10.64
C ILE A 35 9.04 -0.44 10.29
N ARG A 36 8.91 0.79 10.83
CA ARG A 36 9.87 1.89 10.63
C ARG A 36 11.26 1.53 11.13
N ARG A 37 11.35 0.87 12.28
CA ARG A 37 12.61 0.31 12.79
C ARG A 37 13.17 -0.71 11.82
N ALA A 38 12.40 -1.70 11.42
CA ALA A 38 12.84 -2.77 10.53
C ALA A 38 13.23 -2.23 9.15
N ASN A 39 12.46 -1.26 8.64
CA ASN A 39 12.75 -0.45 7.47
C ASN A 39 14.09 0.24 7.58
N LYS A 40 14.34 0.94 8.68
CA LYS A 40 15.61 1.59 8.96
C LYS A 40 16.76 0.58 9.08
N GLU A 41 16.56 -0.53 9.78
CA GLU A 41 17.57 -1.58 9.90
C GLU A 41 17.90 -2.25 8.56
N TYR A 42 16.90 -2.44 7.72
CA TYR A 42 17.00 -3.10 6.43
C TYR A 42 17.56 -2.17 5.34
N TRP A 43 17.08 -0.93 5.28
CA TRP A 43 17.45 0.07 4.27
C TRP A 43 18.64 0.95 4.64
N ASP A 44 18.77 1.35 5.91
CA ASP A 44 19.78 2.31 6.36
C ASP A 44 20.98 1.59 7.00
N HIS A 45 20.72 0.59 7.86
CA HIS A 45 21.79 -0.08 8.62
C HIS A 45 22.30 -1.39 8.00
N HIS A 46 21.55 -1.97 7.05
CA HIS A 46 21.86 -3.25 6.40
C HIS A 46 22.08 -4.42 7.38
N ALA A 47 21.41 -4.35 8.53
CA ALA A 47 21.50 -5.33 9.60
C ALA A 47 20.10 -5.54 10.22
N PRO A 48 19.13 -6.08 9.45
CA PRO A 48 17.80 -6.38 9.95
C PRO A 48 17.88 -7.33 11.14
N THR A 49 17.33 -6.91 12.27
CA THR A 49 17.22 -7.75 13.47
C THR A 49 15.95 -8.59 13.47
N LEU A 50 14.98 -8.23 12.63
CA LEU A 50 13.77 -9.00 12.38
C LEU A 50 13.92 -9.80 11.08
N PRO A 51 13.60 -11.11 11.07
CA PRO A 51 13.50 -11.88 9.84
C PRO A 51 12.51 -11.25 8.86
N ASP A 52 12.77 -11.34 7.56
CA ASP A 52 11.88 -10.82 6.51
C ASP A 52 10.44 -11.32 6.65
N THR A 53 10.27 -12.56 7.12
CA THR A 53 8.95 -13.15 7.37
C THR A 53 8.21 -12.47 8.53
N LEU A 54 8.93 -11.99 9.55
CA LEU A 54 8.38 -11.24 10.68
C LEU A 54 8.13 -9.78 10.30
N TYR A 55 8.97 -9.20 9.44
CA TYR A 55 8.74 -7.89 8.84
C TYR A 55 7.48 -7.87 7.99
N ASP A 56 7.33 -8.81 7.05
CA ASP A 56 6.12 -8.97 6.25
C ASP A 56 4.91 -9.16 7.19
N GLN A 57 5.08 -9.91 8.29
CA GLN A 57 4.08 -10.10 9.33
C GLN A 57 3.55 -8.79 9.91
N LEU A 58 4.48 -7.91 10.30
CA LEU A 58 4.16 -6.59 10.79
C LEU A 58 3.43 -5.78 9.71
N VAL A 59 3.93 -5.77 8.48
CA VAL A 59 3.40 -5.00 7.33
C VAL A 59 1.98 -5.42 6.99
N GLU A 60 1.69 -6.71 6.78
CA GLU A 60 0.34 -7.16 6.44
C GLU A 60 -0.61 -7.09 7.63
N ARG A 61 -0.14 -7.27 8.87
CA ARG A 61 -0.94 -6.96 10.05
C ARG A 61 -1.31 -5.49 10.05
N LEU A 62 -0.34 -4.61 9.81
CA LEU A 62 -0.56 -3.17 9.67
C LEU A 62 -1.52 -2.87 8.52
N LYS A 63 -1.41 -3.49 7.35
CA LYS A 63 -2.39 -3.35 6.25
C LYS A 63 -3.81 -3.72 6.67
N ARG A 64 -3.98 -4.72 7.53
CA ARG A 64 -5.31 -5.12 8.03
C ARG A 64 -5.86 -4.17 9.08
N VAL A 65 -5.01 -3.63 9.96
CA VAL A 65 -5.45 -2.73 11.06
C VAL A 65 -5.43 -1.24 10.70
N ARG A 66 -4.62 -0.85 9.71
CA ARG A 66 -4.38 0.51 9.21
C ARG A 66 -3.89 0.43 7.75
N PRO A 67 -4.75 0.08 6.78
CA PRO A 67 -4.38 -0.04 5.36
C PRO A 67 -3.85 1.25 4.74
N ASP A 68 -4.11 2.39 5.36
CA ASP A 68 -3.71 3.73 4.96
C ASP A 68 -2.49 4.27 5.75
N ALA A 69 -1.79 3.42 6.48
CA ALA A 69 -0.60 3.81 7.23
C ALA A 69 0.51 4.27 6.27
N ALA A 70 1.08 5.44 6.51
CA ALA A 70 2.12 6.01 5.62
C ALA A 70 3.32 5.07 5.47
N VAL A 71 3.72 4.36 6.54
CA VAL A 71 4.82 3.39 6.51
C VAL A 71 4.63 2.22 5.53
N LEU A 72 3.38 1.93 5.13
CA LEU A 72 3.09 0.88 4.13
C LEU A 72 3.45 1.32 2.70
N ASP A 73 3.45 2.63 2.48
CA ASP A 73 3.81 3.28 1.24
C ASP A 73 5.29 3.67 1.22
N GLU A 74 5.98 3.54 2.37
CA GLU A 74 7.41 3.80 2.48
C GLU A 74 8.20 2.75 1.72
N MET A 75 9.14 3.25 0.92
CA MET A 75 10.11 2.44 0.21
C MET A 75 11.49 2.99 0.57
N GLY A 76 12.45 2.11 0.87
CA GLY A 76 13.85 2.52 1.06
C GLY A 76 14.12 3.55 2.18
N PRO A 77 15.36 4.03 2.29
CA PRO A 77 15.78 4.93 3.36
C PRO A 77 14.91 6.18 3.43
N GLN A 78 14.34 6.45 4.61
CA GLN A 78 13.77 7.76 4.94
C GLN A 78 14.86 8.63 5.59
N SER A 79 15.90 8.95 4.83
CA SER A 79 16.94 9.85 5.33
C SER A 79 17.72 10.51 4.20
N ALA A 80 17.29 11.72 3.86
CA ALA A 80 18.23 12.81 3.70
C ALA A 80 17.67 14.00 4.48
N GLU A 81 18.43 14.48 5.48
CA GLU A 81 18.14 15.75 6.19
C GLU A 81 18.23 16.97 5.24
N ALA A 82 18.71 16.75 4.01
CA ALA A 82 18.78 17.71 2.92
C ALA A 82 17.82 17.31 1.78
N PRO A 83 17.21 18.28 1.07
CA PRO A 83 16.40 18.00 -0.11
C PRO A 83 17.20 17.19 -1.14
N ALA A 84 16.55 16.20 -1.77
CA ALA A 84 17.19 15.42 -2.84
C ALA A 84 17.65 16.35 -3.97
N MET A 85 18.88 16.14 -4.45
CA MET A 85 19.40 16.87 -5.58
C MET A 85 18.71 16.41 -6.86
N ASP A 86 18.45 17.35 -7.76
CA ASP A 86 18.10 16.99 -9.12
C ASP A 86 19.26 16.21 -9.76
N ALA A 87 18.92 15.25 -10.60
CA ALA A 87 19.90 14.34 -11.16
C ALA A 87 20.89 15.07 -12.09
N GLU A 88 20.51 16.17 -12.75
CA GLU A 88 21.40 16.98 -13.59
C GLU A 88 22.29 17.91 -12.75
N GLU A 89 21.77 18.45 -11.66
CA GLU A 89 22.56 19.25 -10.70
C GLU A 89 23.64 18.37 -10.03
N ALA A 90 23.28 17.15 -9.64
CA ALA A 90 24.21 16.20 -9.03
C ALA A 90 25.37 15.85 -9.98
N LEU A 91 25.15 15.82 -11.31
CA LEU A 91 26.20 15.55 -12.30
C LEU A 91 27.27 16.65 -12.40
N GLN A 92 27.02 17.84 -11.83
CA GLN A 92 28.01 18.91 -11.76
C GLN A 92 29.06 18.68 -10.66
N LEU A 93 28.80 17.75 -9.74
CA LEU A 93 29.69 17.38 -8.63
C LEU A 93 30.46 16.09 -8.96
N ALA A 94 31.69 16.00 -8.48
CA ALA A 94 32.45 14.76 -8.60
C ALA A 94 31.74 13.62 -7.83
N PRO A 95 31.80 12.35 -8.30
CA PRO A 95 31.19 11.21 -7.61
C PRO A 95 31.53 11.13 -6.12
N GLU A 96 32.75 11.51 -5.74
CA GLU A 96 33.23 11.55 -4.35
C GLU A 96 32.48 12.56 -3.48
N GLN A 97 32.04 13.67 -4.06
CA GLN A 97 31.37 14.77 -3.35
C GLN A 97 29.87 14.52 -3.16
N ARG A 98 29.28 13.65 -3.98
CA ARG A 98 27.85 13.31 -3.96
C ARG A 98 27.55 11.90 -3.47
N PHE A 99 28.55 11.11 -3.14
CA PHE A 99 28.36 9.75 -2.64
C PHE A 99 27.49 9.74 -1.37
N GLY A 100 26.44 8.91 -1.40
CA GLY A 100 25.44 8.81 -0.33
C GLY A 100 24.44 9.96 -0.29
N ALA A 101 24.52 10.93 -1.21
CA ALA A 101 23.50 11.98 -1.30
C ALA A 101 22.23 11.46 -1.96
N ALA A 102 21.08 12.00 -1.54
CA ALA A 102 19.80 11.69 -2.18
C ALA A 102 19.74 12.30 -3.59
N VAL A 103 19.41 11.46 -4.57
CA VAL A 103 19.25 11.80 -5.98
C VAL A 103 17.88 11.37 -6.46
N ARG A 104 17.20 12.25 -7.21
CA ARG A 104 15.88 11.95 -7.76
C ARG A 104 15.97 11.05 -9.00
N HIS A 105 15.16 10.00 -9.03
CA HIS A 105 15.02 9.15 -10.22
C HIS A 105 14.20 9.87 -11.29
N GLN A 106 14.66 9.86 -12.54
CA GLN A 106 13.90 10.46 -13.66
C GLN A 106 12.56 9.76 -13.89
N ARG A 107 12.53 8.44 -13.68
CA ARG A 107 11.30 7.65 -13.66
C ARG A 107 11.20 6.90 -12.34
N PRO A 108 10.04 6.82 -11.69
CA PRO A 108 9.91 6.07 -10.44
C PRO A 108 10.35 4.61 -10.57
N MET A 109 11.09 4.12 -9.57
CA MET A 109 11.43 2.71 -9.37
C MET A 109 10.42 2.08 -8.41
N LEU A 110 9.32 1.58 -8.97
CA LEU A 110 8.19 1.03 -8.22
C LEU A 110 8.45 -0.41 -7.73
N SER A 111 7.64 -0.86 -6.77
CA SER A 111 7.58 -2.27 -6.37
C SER A 111 6.74 -3.09 -7.35
N LEU A 112 6.73 -4.41 -7.21
CA LEU A 112 5.88 -5.32 -7.99
C LEU A 112 4.61 -5.71 -7.20
N GLU A 113 3.50 -5.90 -7.94
CA GLU A 113 2.33 -6.63 -7.41
C GLU A 113 2.76 -8.07 -7.10
N LYS A 114 2.30 -8.63 -5.98
CA LYS A 114 2.65 -9.99 -5.54
C LYS A 114 1.44 -10.91 -5.73
N CYS A 115 1.65 -12.11 -6.26
CA CYS A 115 0.68 -13.19 -6.22
C CYS A 115 1.24 -14.44 -5.53
N TYR A 116 0.32 -15.29 -5.08
CA TYR A 116 0.62 -16.50 -4.30
C TYR A 116 -0.19 -17.70 -4.78
N ASN A 117 -0.77 -17.66 -5.97
CA ASN A 117 -1.40 -18.85 -6.54
C ASN A 117 -1.46 -18.70 -8.05
N GLU A 118 -1.61 -19.84 -8.72
CA GLU A 118 -1.69 -19.91 -10.16
C GLU A 118 -2.90 -19.13 -10.70
N THR A 119 -4.04 -19.16 -9.99
CA THR A 119 -5.27 -18.48 -10.44
C THR A 119 -5.08 -16.97 -10.60
N ASP A 120 -4.41 -16.33 -9.65
CA ASP A 120 -4.08 -14.90 -9.70
C ASP A 120 -3.12 -14.59 -10.86
N LEU A 121 -2.10 -15.44 -11.08
CA LEU A 121 -1.16 -15.30 -12.18
C LEU A 121 -1.86 -15.44 -13.54
N GLN A 122 -2.75 -16.43 -13.69
CA GLN A 122 -3.54 -16.64 -14.90
C GLN A 122 -4.52 -15.49 -15.15
N SER A 123 -5.15 -14.97 -14.10
CA SER A 123 -6.02 -13.79 -14.16
C SER A 123 -5.25 -12.54 -14.63
N TRP A 124 -4.04 -12.32 -14.10
CA TRP A 124 -3.14 -11.26 -14.56
C TRP A 124 -2.78 -11.42 -16.05
N ALA A 125 -2.34 -12.61 -16.47
CA ALA A 125 -2.01 -12.88 -17.86
C ALA A 125 -3.23 -12.79 -18.80
N GLY A 126 -4.44 -12.96 -18.26
CA GLY A 126 -5.74 -12.78 -18.90
C GLY A 126 -5.97 -11.37 -19.46
N LYS A 127 -5.30 -10.35 -18.90
CA LYS A 127 -5.52 -8.93 -19.22
C LYS A 127 -4.94 -8.49 -20.56
N PHE A 128 -4.05 -9.29 -21.17
CA PHE A 128 -3.35 -8.97 -22.42
C PHE A 128 -3.11 -10.23 -23.27
N SER A 129 -2.64 -10.02 -24.50
CA SER A 129 -2.22 -11.08 -25.44
C SER A 129 -0.75 -10.90 -25.82
N GLY A 130 -0.02 -11.99 -26.02
CA GLY A 130 1.39 -11.99 -26.38
C GLY A 130 2.22 -12.92 -25.52
N ASP A 131 3.53 -12.93 -25.75
CA ASP A 131 4.48 -13.64 -24.90
C ASP A 131 4.73 -12.89 -23.59
N ILE A 132 5.25 -13.63 -22.62
CA ILE A 132 5.45 -13.21 -21.25
C ILE A 132 6.92 -13.45 -20.93
N LEU A 133 7.63 -12.37 -20.61
CA LEU A 133 8.97 -12.45 -20.05
C LEU A 133 8.87 -13.04 -18.64
N VAL A 134 9.68 -14.06 -18.38
CA VAL A 134 9.83 -14.70 -17.07
C VAL A 134 11.28 -14.65 -16.66
N MET A 135 11.52 -14.19 -15.43
CA MET A 135 12.86 -14.06 -14.87
C MET A 135 12.84 -14.35 -13.36
N PRO A 136 13.95 -14.80 -12.76
CA PRO A 136 14.02 -15.04 -11.33
C PRO A 136 13.80 -13.73 -10.57
N LYS A 137 13.04 -13.80 -9.47
CA LYS A 137 12.97 -12.67 -8.55
C LYS A 137 14.14 -12.74 -7.59
N MET A 138 15.18 -11.99 -7.93
CA MET A 138 16.45 -11.98 -7.22
C MET A 138 16.33 -11.26 -5.88
N ASP A 139 17.07 -11.76 -4.90
CA ASP A 139 17.13 -11.17 -3.56
C ASP A 139 18.40 -10.32 -3.39
N GLY A 140 18.35 -9.08 -3.88
CA GLY A 140 19.50 -8.16 -3.90
C GLY A 140 19.12 -6.70 -3.61
N VAL A 141 19.91 -5.76 -4.11
CA VAL A 141 19.66 -4.32 -3.99
C VAL A 141 19.41 -3.72 -5.36
N ALA A 142 18.17 -3.31 -5.62
CA ALA A 142 17.79 -2.59 -6.82
C ALA A 142 18.66 -1.35 -7.05
N CYS A 143 19.20 -1.25 -8.26
CA CYS A 143 20.15 -0.23 -8.68
C CYS A 143 19.78 0.30 -10.08
N SER A 144 19.90 1.60 -10.25
CA SER A 144 19.78 2.30 -11.53
C SER A 144 21.14 2.83 -11.95
N LEU A 145 21.52 2.59 -13.21
CA LEU A 145 22.78 3.02 -13.84
C LEU A 145 22.47 3.96 -15.00
N ARG A 146 22.88 5.22 -14.93
CA ARG A 146 22.73 6.20 -16.00
C ARG A 146 24.02 6.33 -16.80
N TYR A 147 23.92 6.15 -18.10
CA TYR A 147 24.97 6.39 -19.07
C TYR A 147 24.62 7.59 -19.94
N ASP A 148 25.60 8.48 -20.14
CA ASP A 148 25.42 9.67 -21.00
C ASP A 148 25.38 9.32 -22.50
N LYS A 149 25.21 10.32 -23.35
CA LYS A 149 25.21 10.17 -24.82
C LYS A 149 26.53 9.66 -25.40
N LYS A 150 27.63 9.72 -24.64
CA LYS A 150 28.93 9.15 -25.01
C LYS A 150 29.09 7.74 -24.44
N GLY A 151 28.07 7.24 -23.74
CA GLY A 151 28.00 5.94 -23.14
C GLY A 151 28.83 5.81 -21.87
N LYS A 152 29.25 6.91 -21.24
CA LYS A 152 30.00 6.86 -19.97
C LYS A 152 29.02 6.73 -18.81
N LEU A 153 29.31 5.84 -17.84
CA LEU A 153 28.56 5.77 -16.60
C LEU A 153 28.72 7.09 -15.84
N VAL A 154 27.63 7.83 -15.71
CA VAL A 154 27.61 9.14 -15.07
C VAL A 154 26.94 9.10 -13.70
N MET A 155 26.06 8.15 -13.43
CA MET A 155 25.41 8.01 -12.13
C MET A 155 25.00 6.56 -11.87
N ALA A 156 25.18 6.10 -10.64
CA ALA A 156 24.53 4.92 -10.12
C ALA A 156 23.77 5.27 -8.84
N ALA A 157 22.51 4.85 -8.74
CA ALA A 157 21.67 5.15 -7.59
C ALA A 157 20.97 3.89 -7.08
N THR A 158 20.80 3.78 -5.76
CA THR A 158 19.92 2.77 -5.16
C THR A 158 18.45 3.13 -5.39
N ARG A 159 17.53 2.18 -5.20
CA ARG A 159 16.09 2.48 -5.33
C ARG A 159 15.59 3.57 -4.38
N GLY A 160 16.03 3.53 -3.13
CA GLY A 160 15.46 4.32 -2.03
C GLY A 160 13.92 4.29 -1.99
N SER A 161 13.31 5.49 -1.92
CA SER A 161 11.86 5.74 -1.93
C SER A 161 11.16 5.44 -3.24
N GLY A 162 11.89 4.95 -4.23
CA GLY A 162 11.39 4.72 -5.58
C GLY A 162 11.33 6.02 -6.38
N THR A 163 11.09 7.17 -5.75
CA THR A 163 11.27 8.50 -6.36
C THR A 163 12.67 9.05 -6.14
N GLU A 164 13.29 8.73 -5.00
CA GLU A 164 14.62 9.22 -4.62
C GLU A 164 15.48 8.05 -4.13
N GLY A 165 16.74 8.03 -4.53
CA GLY A 165 17.72 7.01 -4.20
C GLY A 165 19.00 7.63 -3.65
N GLU A 166 19.91 6.80 -3.15
CA GLU A 166 21.24 7.28 -2.75
C GLU A 166 22.23 7.09 -3.89
N ASP A 167 23.09 8.08 -4.14
CA ASP A 167 24.17 7.97 -5.10
C ASP A 167 25.27 7.00 -4.61
N ILE A 168 25.48 5.95 -5.38
CA ILE A 168 26.49 4.91 -5.16
C ILE A 168 27.47 4.81 -6.33
N THR A 169 27.60 5.88 -7.13
CA THR A 169 28.39 5.88 -8.38
C THR A 169 29.82 5.41 -8.16
N MET A 170 30.46 5.88 -7.07
CA MET A 170 31.83 5.48 -6.74
C MET A 170 31.99 3.97 -6.55
N ASN A 171 31.06 3.35 -5.83
CA ASN A 171 31.13 1.94 -5.47
C ASN A 171 30.64 1.04 -6.61
N ALA A 172 29.65 1.51 -7.38
CA ALA A 172 29.19 0.82 -8.59
C ALA A 172 30.33 0.65 -9.63
N LEU A 173 31.25 1.61 -9.72
CA LEU A 173 32.44 1.54 -10.60
C LEU A 173 33.47 0.45 -10.21
N GLU A 174 33.32 -0.16 -9.04
CA GLU A 174 34.14 -1.28 -8.54
C GLU A 174 33.46 -2.64 -8.77
N VAL A 175 32.18 -2.68 -9.13
CA VAL A 175 31.44 -3.90 -9.44
C VAL A 175 31.84 -4.39 -10.83
N LYS A 176 32.38 -5.60 -10.91
CA LYS A 176 32.96 -6.15 -12.15
C LYS A 176 31.97 -6.21 -13.31
N ASP A 177 30.71 -6.52 -13.02
CA ASP A 177 29.66 -6.70 -14.02
C ASP A 177 29.08 -5.37 -14.53
N ILE A 178 29.55 -4.23 -14.01
CA ILE A 178 29.10 -2.89 -14.42
C ILE A 178 30.15 -2.25 -15.35
N PRO A 179 29.87 -2.11 -16.66
CA PRO A 179 30.77 -1.43 -17.57
C PRO A 179 30.90 0.05 -17.22
N ARG A 180 32.12 0.57 -17.22
CA ARG A 180 32.34 2.03 -17.06
C ARG A 180 31.88 2.82 -18.27
N THR A 181 31.88 2.18 -19.43
CA THR A 181 31.47 2.74 -20.72
C THR A 181 30.72 1.68 -21.52
N VAL A 182 29.67 2.09 -22.21
CA VAL A 182 28.85 1.27 -23.10
C VAL A 182 28.74 1.94 -24.47
N ALA A 183 28.39 1.19 -25.52
CA ALA A 183 28.09 1.78 -26.83
C ALA A 183 26.65 2.32 -26.82
N SER A 184 26.46 3.60 -26.49
CA SER A 184 25.12 4.19 -26.36
C SER A 184 24.55 4.82 -27.63
N ASP A 185 25.33 4.86 -28.72
CA ASP A 185 24.93 5.38 -30.03
C ASP A 185 24.33 6.81 -29.98
N GLY A 186 24.84 7.66 -29.08
CA GLY A 186 24.39 9.05 -28.95
C GLY A 186 23.13 9.23 -28.10
N VAL A 187 22.59 8.15 -27.52
CA VAL A 187 21.39 8.14 -26.70
C VAL A 187 21.77 8.01 -25.22
N GLU A 188 21.04 8.69 -24.34
CA GLU A 188 21.19 8.46 -22.90
C GLU A 188 20.46 7.19 -22.49
N LEU A 189 21.11 6.38 -21.66
CA LEU A 189 20.57 5.09 -21.24
C LEU A 189 20.45 5.05 -19.72
N GLU A 190 19.31 4.59 -19.23
CA GLU A 190 19.13 4.22 -17.83
C GLU A 190 18.90 2.70 -17.76
N VAL A 191 19.85 1.98 -17.18
CA VAL A 191 19.79 0.54 -16.99
C VAL A 191 19.37 0.24 -15.56
N ARG A 192 18.31 -0.56 -15.39
CA ARG A 192 17.84 -0.99 -14.07
C ARG A 192 18.18 -2.46 -13.86
N GLY A 193 18.63 -2.76 -12.66
CA GLY A 193 19.07 -4.09 -12.30
C GLY A 193 19.13 -4.30 -10.80
N GLU A 194 19.60 -5.46 -10.40
CA GLU A 194 19.83 -5.78 -8.99
C GLU A 194 21.33 -6.03 -8.79
N LEU A 195 21.89 -5.38 -7.76
CA LEU A 195 23.16 -5.75 -7.19
C LEU A 195 22.95 -6.95 -6.26
N TYR A 196 23.83 -7.93 -6.30
CA TYR A 196 23.74 -9.09 -5.43
C TYR A 196 25.12 -9.68 -5.17
N MET A 197 25.21 -10.61 -4.22
CA MET A 197 26.41 -11.40 -3.98
C MET A 197 26.11 -12.86 -4.26
N LYS A 198 27.01 -13.51 -5.01
CA LYS A 198 26.92 -14.94 -5.27
C LYS A 198 27.07 -15.72 -3.97
N LEU A 199 26.38 -16.85 -3.85
CA LEU A 199 26.46 -17.72 -2.66
C LEU A 199 27.87 -18.28 -2.45
N SER A 200 28.57 -18.59 -3.55
CA SER A 200 29.97 -19.03 -3.56
C SER A 200 30.93 -17.97 -3.01
N ASP A 201 30.69 -16.69 -3.31
CA ASP A 201 31.44 -15.57 -2.74
C ASP A 201 31.03 -15.27 -1.29
N PHE A 202 29.72 -15.33 -1.00
CA PHE A 202 29.18 -15.16 0.35
C PHE A 202 29.73 -16.19 1.34
N ALA A 203 30.03 -17.41 0.89
CA ALA A 203 30.62 -18.45 1.73
C ALA A 203 31.92 -18.00 2.44
N LYS A 204 32.65 -17.04 1.87
CA LYS A 204 33.89 -16.47 2.45
C LYS A 204 33.62 -15.53 3.64
N PHE A 205 32.38 -15.05 3.76
CA PHE A 205 31.92 -14.10 4.77
C PHE A 205 30.87 -14.70 5.72
N LYS A 206 30.64 -16.02 5.63
CA LYS A 206 29.75 -16.74 6.54
C LYS A 206 30.26 -16.62 7.98
N GLY A 207 29.44 -16.01 8.84
CA GLY A 207 29.75 -15.75 10.25
C GLY A 207 29.70 -14.26 10.62
N ASP A 208 30.01 -13.37 9.68
CA ASP A 208 30.02 -11.92 9.90
C ASP A 208 28.70 -11.24 9.48
N PHE A 209 27.91 -11.89 8.60
CA PHE A 209 26.67 -11.35 8.03
C PHE A 209 25.56 -12.40 7.99
N ALA A 210 24.31 -11.96 8.20
CA ALA A 210 23.14 -12.84 8.28
C ALA A 210 22.72 -13.41 6.92
N ASN A 211 22.82 -12.64 5.83
CA ASN A 211 22.46 -13.08 4.48
C ASN A 211 23.25 -12.31 3.39
N PRO A 212 23.34 -12.83 2.15
CA PRO A 212 23.99 -12.19 0.99
C PRO A 212 23.46 -10.79 0.67
N ARG A 213 22.15 -10.56 0.81
CA ARG A 213 21.50 -9.27 0.53
C ARG A 213 22.02 -8.16 1.44
N ASN A 214 22.09 -8.42 2.74
CA ASN A 214 22.58 -7.48 3.75
C ASN A 214 24.04 -7.12 3.50
N LEU A 215 24.87 -8.13 3.17
CA LEU A 215 26.26 -7.88 2.81
C LEU A 215 26.37 -7.04 1.53
N THR A 216 25.52 -7.29 0.53
CA THR A 216 25.46 -6.49 -0.70
C THR A 216 25.12 -5.03 -0.39
N ALA A 217 24.06 -4.81 0.38
CA ALA A 217 23.57 -3.49 0.73
C ALA A 217 24.58 -2.72 1.60
N GLY A 218 25.16 -3.39 2.60
CA GLY A 218 26.22 -2.84 3.43
C GLY A 218 27.46 -2.47 2.62
N SER A 219 27.90 -3.32 1.69
CA SER A 219 29.12 -3.11 0.91
C SER A 219 28.99 -1.94 -0.06
N ILE A 220 27.88 -1.86 -0.81
CA ILE A 220 27.70 -0.84 -1.84
C ILE A 220 27.60 0.59 -1.25
N LYS A 221 27.29 0.74 0.04
CA LYS A 221 27.21 2.03 0.73
C LYS A 221 28.45 2.41 1.55
N GLN A 222 29.52 1.61 1.54
CA GLN A 222 30.71 1.92 2.35
C GLN A 222 31.48 3.14 1.79
N LYS A 223 31.81 4.09 2.67
CA LYS A 223 32.62 5.28 2.33
C LYS A 223 34.11 4.97 2.17
N GLU A 224 34.61 3.92 2.81
CA GLU A 224 36.04 3.56 2.79
C GLU A 224 36.36 2.56 1.67
N ARG A 225 37.09 3.01 0.64
CA ARG A 225 37.53 2.16 -0.48
C ARG A 225 38.60 1.11 -0.13
N LYS A 226 39.10 1.06 1.11
CA LYS A 226 40.26 0.22 1.45
C LYS A 226 39.95 -1.26 1.71
N ASN A 227 38.66 -1.63 1.80
CA ASN A 227 38.20 -3.00 2.04
C ASN A 227 37.21 -3.45 0.94
N THR A 228 37.60 -3.43 -0.35
CA THR A 228 36.69 -3.54 -1.51
C THR A 228 35.99 -4.90 -1.64
N ARG A 229 35.04 -5.18 -0.75
CA ARG A 229 34.05 -6.26 -0.87
C ARG A 229 33.16 -6.07 -2.09
N ASN A 230 33.09 -4.85 -2.63
CA ASN A 230 32.42 -4.48 -3.88
C ASN A 230 32.91 -5.28 -5.09
N ALA A 231 34.17 -5.72 -5.11
CA ALA A 231 34.70 -6.57 -6.18
C ALA A 231 34.08 -7.99 -6.20
N HIS A 232 33.43 -8.40 -5.10
CA HIS A 232 32.67 -9.66 -4.99
C HIS A 232 31.16 -9.46 -5.25
N LEU A 233 30.72 -8.23 -5.50
CA LEU A 233 29.35 -7.99 -5.93
C LEU A 233 29.22 -8.28 -7.42
N SER A 234 28.04 -8.77 -7.76
CA SER A 234 27.57 -8.95 -9.12
C SER A 234 26.40 -8.02 -9.39
N PHE A 235 26.18 -7.76 -10.68
CA PHE A 235 25.05 -6.97 -11.16
C PHE A 235 24.39 -7.73 -12.31
N PHE A 236 23.06 -7.71 -12.35
CA PHE A 236 22.34 -8.11 -13.55
C PHE A 236 21.31 -7.03 -13.89
N ALA A 237 21.18 -6.74 -15.18
CA ALA A 237 20.14 -5.85 -15.67
C ALA A 237 18.85 -6.61 -15.96
N TYR A 238 17.71 -6.00 -15.60
CA TYR A 238 16.37 -6.51 -15.92
C TYR A 238 15.51 -5.51 -16.72
N ASP A 239 15.99 -4.28 -16.90
CA ASP A 239 15.32 -3.29 -17.75
C ASP A 239 16.31 -2.25 -18.30
N ILE A 240 15.92 -1.61 -19.39
CA ILE A 240 16.63 -0.49 -19.99
C ILE A 240 15.63 0.55 -20.50
N ILE A 241 15.95 1.82 -20.22
CA ILE A 241 15.26 3.01 -20.70
C ILE A 241 16.23 3.76 -21.59
N GLY A 242 15.74 4.27 -22.72
CA GLY A 242 16.53 5.01 -23.69
C GLY A 242 15.72 5.16 -24.97
N PRO A 243 16.09 4.47 -26.07
CA PRO A 243 15.33 4.51 -27.31
C PRO A 243 13.92 3.93 -27.14
N GLU A 244 13.08 4.14 -28.15
CA GLU A 244 11.80 3.42 -28.22
C GLU A 244 12.03 1.93 -28.47
N PHE A 245 11.32 1.10 -27.71
CA PHE A 245 11.33 -0.35 -27.83
C PHE A 245 9.92 -0.85 -28.12
N ASP A 246 9.81 -1.86 -28.97
CA ASP A 246 8.54 -2.54 -29.26
C ASP A 246 8.29 -3.72 -28.30
N SER A 247 9.36 -4.40 -27.88
CA SER A 247 9.28 -5.59 -27.04
C SER A 247 10.36 -5.66 -25.95
N GLU A 248 10.11 -6.48 -24.93
CA GLU A 248 11.12 -6.87 -23.94
C GLU A 248 12.30 -7.61 -24.57
N ARG A 249 12.09 -8.31 -25.68
CA ARG A 249 13.19 -8.99 -26.40
C ARG A 249 14.21 -7.99 -26.90
N ASP A 250 13.75 -6.89 -27.49
CA ASP A 250 14.63 -5.83 -28.00
C ASP A 250 15.46 -5.21 -26.87
N LYS A 251 14.85 -5.02 -25.70
CA LYS A 251 15.53 -4.54 -24.50
C LYS A 251 16.64 -5.51 -24.05
N PHE A 252 16.33 -6.80 -23.92
CA PHE A 252 17.29 -7.81 -23.47
C PHE A 252 18.41 -8.04 -24.50
N GLU A 253 18.11 -7.96 -25.79
CA GLU A 253 19.11 -7.98 -26.85
C GLU A 253 20.05 -6.76 -26.78
N LEU A 254 19.53 -5.57 -26.51
CA LEU A 254 20.36 -4.39 -26.29
C LEU A 254 21.22 -4.55 -25.03
N LEU A 255 20.65 -4.95 -23.89
CA LEU A 255 21.40 -5.21 -22.66
C LEU A 255 22.57 -6.17 -22.90
N LYS A 256 22.33 -7.25 -23.65
CA LYS A 256 23.37 -8.21 -24.05
C LYS A 256 24.47 -7.56 -24.90
N LYS A 257 24.11 -6.74 -25.90
CA LYS A 257 25.08 -6.01 -26.74
C LYS A 257 25.93 -5.01 -25.92
N LEU A 258 25.36 -4.42 -24.88
CA LEU A 258 26.04 -3.49 -23.99
C LEU A 258 26.95 -4.19 -22.95
N GLY A 259 27.02 -5.52 -22.94
CA GLY A 259 27.76 -6.28 -21.94
C GLY A 259 27.08 -6.35 -20.57
N LEU A 260 25.79 -6.00 -20.52
CA LEU A 260 24.93 -6.00 -19.32
C LEU A 260 23.89 -7.14 -19.34
N GLY A 261 24.02 -8.08 -20.29
CA GLY A 261 23.23 -9.31 -20.32
C GLY A 261 23.82 -10.38 -19.39
N GLY A 262 22.99 -11.34 -18.98
CA GLY A 262 23.46 -12.46 -18.15
C GLY A 262 22.46 -13.01 -17.15
N ILE A 263 21.29 -12.39 -16.99
CA ILE A 263 20.20 -13.01 -16.25
C ILE A 263 19.55 -14.10 -17.08
N ASP A 264 19.40 -15.26 -16.46
CA ASP A 264 18.56 -16.35 -16.97
C ASP A 264 17.11 -15.85 -17.05
N HIS A 265 16.57 -15.87 -18.26
CA HIS A 265 15.20 -15.46 -18.53
C HIS A 265 14.63 -16.35 -19.63
N GLU A 266 13.31 -16.43 -19.67
CA GLU A 266 12.61 -17.12 -20.74
C GLU A 266 11.38 -16.33 -21.18
N PHE A 267 10.92 -16.62 -22.38
CA PHE A 267 9.66 -16.09 -22.90
C PHE A 267 8.69 -17.24 -23.07
N VAL A 268 7.55 -17.15 -22.39
CA VAL A 268 6.52 -18.19 -22.41
C VAL A 268 5.20 -17.63 -22.90
N ASP A 269 4.32 -18.50 -23.37
CA ASP A 269 2.91 -18.17 -23.53
C ASP A 269 2.15 -18.33 -22.20
N ARG A 270 0.84 -18.03 -22.22
CA ARG A 270 -0.01 -18.17 -21.04
C ARG A 270 -0.07 -19.59 -20.49
N ALA A 271 0.01 -20.61 -21.36
CA ALA A 271 -0.03 -22.01 -20.95
C ALA A 271 1.27 -22.42 -20.23
N GLY A 272 2.40 -21.78 -20.55
CA GLY A 272 3.71 -22.06 -19.96
C GLY A 272 3.99 -21.40 -18.61
N LEU A 273 3.08 -20.56 -18.09
CA LEU A 273 3.30 -19.78 -16.85
C LEU A 273 3.65 -20.66 -15.64
N GLN A 274 2.81 -21.65 -15.34
CA GLN A 274 3.00 -22.54 -14.19
C GLN A 274 4.20 -23.47 -14.40
N ALA A 275 4.36 -24.01 -15.60
CA ALA A 275 5.50 -24.87 -15.93
C ALA A 275 6.85 -24.13 -15.77
N SER A 276 6.88 -22.83 -16.08
CA SER A 276 8.05 -21.97 -15.84
C SER A 276 8.31 -21.76 -14.35
N TYR A 277 7.27 -21.45 -13.57
CA TYR A 277 7.39 -21.34 -12.11
C TYR A 277 7.96 -22.62 -11.49
N ASP A 278 7.45 -23.79 -11.89
CA ASP A 278 7.87 -25.08 -11.35
C ASP A 278 9.33 -25.40 -11.70
N ARG A 279 9.81 -24.98 -12.90
CA ARG A 279 11.23 -25.10 -13.27
C ARG A 279 12.11 -24.26 -12.36
N TRP A 280 11.75 -22.99 -12.15
CA TRP A 280 12.48 -22.11 -11.25
C TRP A 280 12.48 -22.60 -9.81
N ALA A 281 11.34 -23.07 -9.31
CA ALA A 281 11.22 -23.64 -7.97
C ALA A 281 12.13 -24.88 -7.80
N ARG A 282 12.16 -25.77 -8.80
CA ARG A 282 12.96 -27.00 -8.78
C ARG A 282 14.46 -26.72 -8.86
N ASN A 283 14.87 -25.79 -9.72
CA ASN A 283 16.27 -25.47 -9.96
C ASN A 283 16.86 -24.50 -8.92
N ARG A 284 16.02 -23.92 -8.06
CA ARG A 284 16.42 -22.98 -7.00
C ARG A 284 17.66 -23.42 -6.19
N PRO A 285 17.80 -24.69 -5.76
CA PRO A 285 18.97 -25.13 -4.99
C PRO A 285 20.29 -25.16 -5.78
N GLU A 286 20.21 -25.14 -7.11
CA GLU A 286 21.38 -25.20 -8.00
C GLU A 286 21.92 -23.80 -8.35
N LEU A 287 21.16 -22.74 -8.04
CA LEU A 287 21.54 -21.36 -8.33
C LEU A 287 22.63 -20.89 -7.36
N ASP A 288 23.63 -20.18 -7.88
CA ASP A 288 24.69 -19.55 -7.07
C ASP A 288 24.26 -18.17 -6.53
N TYR A 289 22.95 -17.96 -6.37
CA TYR A 289 22.34 -16.72 -5.88
C TYR A 289 20.95 -16.99 -5.32
N GLU A 290 20.48 -16.11 -4.44
CA GLU A 290 19.17 -16.26 -3.81
C GLU A 290 18.04 -15.67 -4.65
N ILE A 291 16.95 -16.42 -4.75
CA ILE A 291 15.70 -15.99 -5.36
C ILE A 291 14.55 -16.21 -4.38
N ASP A 292 13.59 -15.29 -4.37
CA ASP A 292 12.41 -15.31 -3.48
C ASP A 292 11.08 -15.50 -4.24
N GLY A 293 11.16 -15.74 -5.54
CA GLY A 293 10.04 -16.02 -6.42
C GLY A 293 10.43 -15.89 -7.90
N VAL A 294 9.42 -15.68 -8.73
CA VAL A 294 9.57 -15.50 -10.18
C VAL A 294 8.82 -14.23 -10.61
N VAL A 295 9.45 -13.39 -11.42
CA VAL A 295 8.83 -12.19 -11.98
C VAL A 295 8.32 -12.49 -13.38
N TYR A 296 7.07 -12.08 -13.63
CA TYR A 296 6.42 -12.14 -14.92
C TYR A 296 6.14 -10.73 -15.41
N ARG A 297 6.44 -10.46 -16.69
CA ARG A 297 6.18 -9.17 -17.34
C ARG A 297 5.66 -9.40 -18.74
N THR A 298 4.69 -8.60 -19.18
CA THR A 298 4.23 -8.69 -20.57
C THR A 298 5.37 -8.37 -21.53
N GLY A 299 5.57 -9.21 -22.55
CA GLY A 299 6.65 -9.06 -23.53
C GLY A 299 6.50 -7.86 -24.46
N SER A 300 5.28 -7.31 -24.60
CA SER A 300 5.01 -6.17 -25.48
C SER A 300 5.06 -4.84 -24.74
N VAL A 301 5.89 -3.90 -25.19
CA VAL A 301 5.96 -2.55 -24.61
C VAL A 301 4.66 -1.77 -24.86
N LYS A 302 3.97 -2.02 -25.97
CA LYS A 302 2.65 -1.45 -26.26
C LYS A 302 1.62 -1.85 -25.21
N GLU A 303 1.63 -3.12 -24.80
CA GLU A 303 0.74 -3.61 -23.74
C GLU A 303 1.13 -3.04 -22.36
N GLN A 304 2.41 -2.82 -22.10
CA GLN A 304 2.87 -2.13 -20.88
C GLN A 304 2.31 -0.70 -20.80
N ARG A 305 2.39 0.05 -21.90
CA ARG A 305 1.82 1.40 -22.02
C ARG A 305 0.30 1.38 -21.81
N ARG A 306 -0.41 0.42 -22.42
CA ARG A 306 -1.87 0.26 -22.29
C ARG A 306 -2.32 -0.09 -20.87
N LEU A 307 -1.60 -0.99 -20.20
CA LEU A 307 -1.93 -1.41 -18.84
C LEU A 307 -1.55 -0.34 -17.81
N GLY A 308 -0.46 0.38 -18.03
CA GLY A 308 -0.03 1.48 -17.18
C GLY A 308 0.44 1.05 -15.78
N LEU A 309 0.47 2.01 -14.87
CA LEU A 309 1.00 1.89 -13.51
C LEU A 309 -0.11 2.20 -12.48
N THR A 310 0.05 1.71 -11.26
CA THR A 310 -0.61 2.26 -10.07
C THR A 310 0.34 3.21 -9.34
N GLY A 311 -0.08 3.79 -8.22
CA GLY A 311 0.83 4.57 -7.36
C GLY A 311 2.00 3.75 -6.80
N HIS A 312 1.90 2.41 -6.77
CA HIS A 312 2.88 1.54 -6.07
C HIS A 312 3.53 0.48 -6.96
N HIS A 313 2.87 0.05 -8.04
CA HIS A 313 3.35 -1.06 -8.89
C HIS A 313 2.86 -0.96 -10.35
N PRO A 314 3.64 -1.48 -11.32
CA PRO A 314 3.19 -1.62 -12.70
C PRO A 314 2.10 -2.69 -12.84
N ARG A 315 1.03 -2.41 -13.60
CA ARG A 315 -0.03 -3.40 -13.85
C ARG A 315 0.40 -4.48 -14.86
N TYR A 316 1.50 -4.24 -15.55
CA TYR A 316 2.07 -5.09 -16.59
C TYR A 316 3.16 -6.05 -16.10
N ALA A 317 3.45 -6.08 -14.80
CA ALA A 317 4.36 -7.03 -14.19
C ALA A 317 3.85 -7.52 -12.83
N ILE A 318 4.13 -8.78 -12.51
CA ILE A 318 3.70 -9.43 -11.26
C ILE A 318 4.79 -10.37 -10.76
N ALA A 319 4.95 -10.45 -9.44
CA ALA A 319 5.87 -11.37 -8.78
C ALA A 319 5.10 -12.56 -8.19
N TYR A 320 5.31 -13.75 -8.71
CA TYR A 320 4.82 -14.98 -8.11
C TYR A 320 5.84 -15.46 -7.06
N LYS A 321 5.51 -15.22 -5.79
CA LYS A 321 6.34 -15.62 -4.65
C LYS A 321 6.26 -17.13 -4.44
N PHE A 322 7.37 -17.74 -4.02
CA PHE A 322 7.32 -19.12 -3.53
C PHE A 322 6.34 -19.22 -2.35
N GLN A 323 5.49 -20.26 -2.34
CA GLN A 323 4.55 -20.47 -1.23
C GLN A 323 5.31 -20.59 0.10
N GLY A 324 4.76 -19.98 1.14
CA GLY A 324 5.26 -20.16 2.50
C GLY A 324 5.03 -21.59 2.98
N ASP A 325 5.74 -21.99 4.02
CA ASP A 325 5.63 -23.33 4.57
C ASP A 325 4.19 -23.57 5.08
N SER A 326 3.62 -24.73 4.73
CA SER A 326 2.40 -25.24 5.36
C SER A 326 2.77 -26.30 6.40
N GLY A 327 1.91 -26.45 7.40
CA GLY A 327 2.08 -27.50 8.40
C GLY A 327 0.76 -27.89 9.02
N VAL A 328 0.74 -29.09 9.57
CA VAL A 328 -0.45 -29.68 10.19
C VAL A 328 -0.30 -29.58 11.69
N THR A 329 -1.34 -29.06 12.36
CA THR A 329 -1.37 -28.95 13.82
C THR A 329 -2.76 -29.22 14.37
N ASP A 330 -2.86 -29.39 15.70
CA ASP A 330 -4.09 -29.68 16.40
C ASP A 330 -4.89 -28.39 16.68
N LEU A 331 -6.20 -28.42 16.41
CA LEU A 331 -7.13 -27.34 16.75
C LEU A 331 -7.60 -27.52 18.20
N LEU A 332 -7.22 -26.57 19.06
CA LEU A 332 -7.54 -26.60 20.49
C LEU A 332 -8.95 -26.05 20.75
N ASP A 333 -9.27 -24.86 20.24
CA ASP A 333 -10.55 -24.19 20.50
C ASP A 333 -10.82 -23.03 19.51
N ILE A 334 -12.00 -22.41 19.56
CA ILE A 334 -12.41 -21.26 18.75
C ILE A 334 -12.69 -20.05 19.65
N LEU A 335 -11.93 -18.98 19.44
CA LEU A 335 -12.16 -17.69 20.08
C LEU A 335 -13.02 -16.79 19.17
N TRP A 336 -14.12 -16.26 19.70
CA TRP A 336 -15.00 -15.32 19.00
C TRP A 336 -14.67 -13.87 19.39
N SER A 337 -14.09 -13.11 18.47
CA SER A 337 -13.60 -11.75 18.72
C SER A 337 -14.56 -10.69 18.17
N VAL A 338 -14.93 -9.69 18.99
CA VAL A 338 -15.80 -8.56 18.60
C VAL A 338 -14.95 -7.37 18.15
N SER A 339 -15.29 -6.77 17.02
CA SER A 339 -14.63 -5.58 16.47
C SER A 339 -15.35 -4.28 16.85
N ARG A 340 -14.72 -3.12 16.56
CA ARG A 340 -15.31 -1.78 16.79
C ARG A 340 -16.69 -1.57 16.16
N THR A 341 -16.93 -2.17 14.99
CA THR A 341 -18.21 -2.06 14.28
C THR A 341 -19.24 -3.09 14.74
N GLY A 342 -18.90 -3.89 15.76
CA GLY A 342 -19.73 -4.96 16.30
C GLY A 342 -19.60 -6.30 15.56
N VAL A 343 -18.81 -6.41 14.49
CA VAL A 343 -18.58 -7.69 13.79
C VAL A 343 -17.87 -8.68 14.71
N ILE A 344 -18.38 -9.91 14.77
CA ILE A 344 -17.86 -11.02 15.59
C ILE A 344 -17.21 -12.04 14.64
N THR A 345 -15.92 -12.28 14.82
CA THR A 345 -15.08 -13.10 13.93
C THR A 345 -14.50 -14.32 14.64
N PRO A 346 -14.49 -15.51 14.00
CA PRO A 346 -13.90 -16.71 14.57
C PRO A 346 -12.37 -16.73 14.40
N VAL A 347 -11.66 -17.15 15.45
CA VAL A 347 -10.20 -17.32 15.48
C VAL A 347 -9.88 -18.71 16.02
N ALA A 348 -9.14 -19.50 15.26
CA ALA A 348 -8.65 -20.81 15.69
C ALA A 348 -7.54 -20.64 16.73
N LEU A 349 -7.65 -21.35 17.85
CA LEU A 349 -6.59 -21.57 18.82
C LEU A 349 -5.95 -22.92 18.50
N LEU A 350 -4.63 -22.92 18.28
CA LEU A 350 -3.91 -24.07 17.74
C LEU A 350 -2.84 -24.54 18.71
N GLU A 351 -2.54 -25.85 18.67
CA GLU A 351 -1.30 -26.35 19.23
C GLU A 351 -0.14 -25.68 18.48
N PRO A 352 0.84 -25.09 19.17
CA PRO A 352 1.84 -24.27 18.51
C PRO A 352 2.69 -25.04 17.47
N VAL A 353 2.65 -24.61 16.20
CA VAL A 353 3.41 -25.21 15.09
C VAL A 353 4.42 -24.22 14.50
N GLU A 354 5.62 -24.67 14.14
CA GLU A 354 6.63 -23.83 13.50
C GLU A 354 6.43 -23.80 11.97
N LEU A 355 6.18 -22.60 11.43
CA LEU A 355 6.05 -22.36 9.98
C LEU A 355 6.93 -21.18 9.59
N SER A 356 7.88 -21.40 8.68
CA SER A 356 8.80 -20.36 8.19
C SER A 356 9.51 -19.61 9.33
N GLY A 357 9.98 -20.36 10.33
CA GLY A 357 10.71 -19.84 11.50
C GLY A 357 9.87 -19.10 12.55
N ALA A 358 8.54 -19.12 12.45
CA ALA A 358 7.65 -18.55 13.48
C ALA A 358 6.75 -19.61 14.10
N ARG A 359 6.60 -19.56 15.43
CA ARG A 359 5.69 -20.43 16.19
C ARG A 359 4.26 -19.89 16.14
N ILE A 360 3.35 -20.65 15.53
CA ILE A 360 1.96 -20.28 15.25
C ILE A 360 1.02 -20.98 16.23
N GLY A 361 0.35 -20.23 17.11
CA GLY A 361 -0.67 -20.74 18.04
C GLY A 361 -2.09 -20.20 17.80
N ARG A 362 -2.27 -19.32 16.82
CA ARG A 362 -3.58 -18.76 16.44
C ARG A 362 -3.66 -18.65 14.93
N ALA A 363 -4.82 -18.93 14.35
CA ALA A 363 -5.06 -18.75 12.92
C ALA A 363 -6.44 -18.14 12.64
N SER A 364 -6.53 -17.34 11.58
CA SER A 364 -7.81 -16.76 11.15
C SER A 364 -8.70 -17.83 10.51
N LEU A 365 -10.00 -17.75 10.82
CA LEU A 365 -11.06 -18.51 10.17
C LEU A 365 -11.93 -17.60 9.26
N HIS A 366 -11.49 -16.37 9.05
CA HIS A 366 -12.06 -15.36 8.16
C HIS A 366 -13.46 -14.88 8.55
N ASN A 367 -14.49 -15.66 8.22
CA ASN A 367 -15.89 -15.28 8.38
C ASN A 367 -16.75 -16.52 8.67
N LEU A 368 -18.05 -16.33 8.92
CA LEU A 368 -18.94 -17.42 9.31
C LEU A 368 -19.07 -18.48 8.22
N ASN A 369 -19.12 -18.08 6.93
CA ASN A 369 -19.19 -19.03 5.82
C ASN A 369 -17.96 -19.95 5.76
N ILE A 370 -16.76 -19.37 5.88
CA ILE A 370 -15.52 -20.14 5.82
C ILE A 370 -15.46 -21.08 7.02
N PHE A 371 -15.76 -20.58 8.22
CA PHE A 371 -15.88 -21.37 9.43
C PHE A 371 -16.82 -22.59 9.28
N GLU A 372 -18.05 -22.36 8.81
CA GLU A 372 -19.04 -23.43 8.60
C GLU A 372 -18.56 -24.41 7.51
N SER A 373 -17.95 -23.91 6.43
CA SER A 373 -17.49 -24.73 5.30
C SER A 373 -16.30 -25.64 5.63
N LEU A 374 -15.46 -25.25 6.60
CA LEU A 374 -14.30 -26.03 7.02
C LEU A 374 -14.69 -27.29 7.81
N GLY A 375 -15.91 -27.38 8.34
CA GLY A 375 -16.38 -28.57 9.08
C GLY A 375 -15.54 -28.87 10.32
N LEU A 376 -15.11 -27.83 11.04
CA LEU A 376 -14.23 -27.96 12.20
C LEU A 376 -14.92 -28.75 13.32
N THR A 377 -14.19 -29.69 13.91
CA THR A 377 -14.63 -30.49 15.04
C THR A 377 -13.62 -30.38 16.19
N HIS A 378 -14.08 -30.57 17.42
CA HIS A 378 -13.18 -30.52 18.58
C HIS A 378 -12.02 -31.51 18.43
N ASN A 379 -10.79 -31.07 18.71
CA ASN A 379 -9.55 -31.85 18.58
C ASN A 379 -9.27 -32.34 17.14
N CYS A 380 -9.78 -31.67 16.10
CA CYS A 380 -9.39 -31.98 14.72
C CYS A 380 -7.97 -31.50 14.42
N ARG A 381 -7.31 -32.10 13.43
CA ARG A 381 -6.05 -31.61 12.88
C ARG A 381 -6.32 -30.78 11.64
N VAL A 382 -5.70 -29.62 11.58
CA VAL A 382 -5.89 -28.63 10.52
C VAL A 382 -4.59 -28.35 9.81
N GLU A 383 -4.66 -28.17 8.49
CA GLU A 383 -3.55 -27.62 7.72
C GLU A 383 -3.59 -26.10 7.86
N VAL A 384 -2.50 -25.56 8.35
CA VAL A 384 -2.31 -24.13 8.55
C VAL A 384 -1.23 -23.68 7.59
N THR A 385 -1.59 -22.71 6.77
CA THR A 385 -0.67 -22.14 5.79
C THR A 385 -0.36 -20.72 6.16
N ARG A 386 0.92 -20.40 6.14
CA ARG A 386 1.41 -19.04 6.33
C ARG A 386 1.52 -18.35 4.97
N ARG A 387 0.37 -17.99 4.38
CA ARG A 387 0.33 -17.31 3.07
C ARG A 387 1.07 -15.97 3.14
N GLY A 388 1.98 -15.75 2.18
CA GLY A 388 2.79 -14.53 2.10
C GLY A 388 3.66 -14.27 3.33
N GLY A 389 3.90 -15.28 4.17
CA GLY A 389 4.69 -15.13 5.39
C GLY A 389 3.97 -14.43 6.55
N VAL A 390 2.66 -14.12 6.47
CA VAL A 390 2.03 -13.21 7.46
C VAL A 390 0.96 -13.83 8.32
N ILE A 391 -0.26 -14.02 7.82
CA ILE A 391 -1.38 -14.41 8.68
C ILE A 391 -1.65 -15.88 8.46
N PRO A 392 -1.43 -16.71 9.49
CA PRO A 392 -1.78 -18.10 9.43
C PRO A 392 -3.29 -18.22 9.27
N ASN A 393 -3.69 -18.94 8.24
CA ASN A 393 -5.08 -19.28 7.99
C ASN A 393 -5.21 -20.80 8.06
N VAL A 394 -6.35 -21.26 8.58
CA VAL A 394 -6.71 -22.67 8.44
C VAL A 394 -7.20 -22.87 7.00
N GLU A 395 -6.52 -23.72 6.26
CA GLU A 395 -6.87 -24.02 4.86
C GLU A 395 -7.92 -25.11 4.78
N ARG A 396 -7.75 -26.17 5.57
CA ARG A 396 -8.63 -27.34 5.60
C ARG A 396 -8.44 -28.16 6.86
N VAL A 397 -9.44 -29.00 7.15
CA VAL A 397 -9.29 -30.11 8.08
C VAL A 397 -8.53 -31.24 7.38
N VAL A 398 -7.48 -31.73 8.01
CA VAL A 398 -6.68 -32.87 7.55
C VAL A 398 -7.23 -34.16 8.17
N GLU A 399 -7.61 -34.09 9.44
CA GLU A 399 -8.15 -35.21 10.20
C GLU A 399 -9.24 -34.70 11.15
N SER A 400 -10.43 -35.30 11.09
CA SER A 400 -11.53 -34.95 11.99
C SER A 400 -11.26 -35.45 13.41
N GLY A 401 -11.70 -34.69 14.41
CA GLY A 401 -11.52 -35.07 15.80
C GLY A 401 -12.37 -36.28 16.20
N PRO A 402 -11.98 -37.03 17.26
CA PRO A 402 -12.74 -38.18 17.75
C PRO A 402 -14.17 -37.77 18.14
N ALA A 403 -15.16 -38.57 17.72
CA ALA A 403 -16.60 -38.32 17.82
C ALA A 403 -17.15 -37.14 16.98
N SER A 404 -16.33 -36.44 16.20
CA SER A 404 -16.71 -35.40 15.23
C SER A 404 -17.70 -34.35 15.76
N ARG A 405 -17.59 -33.95 17.03
CA ARG A 405 -18.46 -32.92 17.61
C ARG A 405 -18.13 -31.55 17.00
N PRO A 406 -19.07 -30.86 16.32
CA PRO A 406 -18.85 -29.52 15.77
C PRO A 406 -18.72 -28.46 16.87
N PHE A 407 -18.10 -27.32 16.53
CA PHE A 407 -18.08 -26.15 17.39
C PHE A 407 -19.41 -25.39 17.32
N ASP A 408 -19.90 -24.96 18.48
CA ASP A 408 -21.14 -24.17 18.58
C ASP A 408 -20.90 -22.70 18.22
N LEU A 409 -21.90 -22.07 17.59
CA LEU A 409 -21.90 -20.63 17.35
C LEU A 409 -22.27 -19.87 18.63
N PRO A 410 -21.69 -18.68 18.88
CA PRO A 410 -22.06 -17.86 20.03
C PRO A 410 -23.50 -17.39 19.86
N THR A 411 -24.29 -17.58 20.91
CA THR A 411 -25.70 -17.13 20.98
C THR A 411 -25.84 -15.71 21.54
N GLN A 412 -24.78 -15.21 22.19
CA GLN A 412 -24.68 -13.88 22.78
C GLN A 412 -23.32 -13.26 22.46
N CYS A 413 -23.29 -11.93 22.39
CA CYS A 413 -22.08 -11.17 22.10
C CYS A 413 -21.01 -11.49 23.17
N PRO A 414 -19.84 -12.03 22.80
CA PRO A 414 -18.83 -12.44 23.78
C PRO A 414 -18.20 -11.25 24.52
N ALA A 415 -18.43 -10.00 24.05
CA ALA A 415 -17.95 -8.79 24.70
C ALA A 415 -18.94 -8.18 25.69
N CYS A 416 -20.25 -8.16 25.38
CA CYS A 416 -21.24 -7.45 26.19
C CYS A 416 -22.42 -8.31 26.66
N GLY A 417 -22.50 -9.59 26.28
CA GLY A 417 -23.63 -10.47 26.56
C GLY A 417 -24.92 -10.14 25.78
N GLY A 418 -24.94 -9.06 25.00
CA GLY A 418 -26.09 -8.64 24.21
C GLY A 418 -26.44 -9.56 23.04
N PRO A 419 -27.60 -9.36 22.39
CA PRO A 419 -28.04 -10.18 21.26
C PRO A 419 -27.09 -10.10 20.06
N ILE A 420 -27.01 -11.20 19.30
CA ILE A 420 -26.24 -11.32 18.05
C ILE A 420 -27.19 -11.37 16.86
N GLU A 421 -26.81 -10.72 15.76
CA GLU A 421 -27.44 -10.83 14.45
C GLU A 421 -26.50 -11.49 13.43
N ARG A 422 -27.05 -12.33 12.54
CA ARG A 422 -26.34 -12.86 11.38
C ARG A 422 -26.62 -11.96 10.18
N ARG A 423 -25.58 -11.36 9.59
CA ARG A 423 -25.72 -10.43 8.46
C ARG A 423 -24.90 -10.90 7.27
N LYS A 424 -25.48 -10.82 6.08
CA LYS A 424 -24.84 -11.15 4.81
C LYS A 424 -24.30 -9.89 4.13
N LYS A 425 -23.00 -9.84 3.88
CA LYS A 425 -22.34 -8.81 3.05
C LYS A 425 -21.74 -9.46 1.79
N ARG A 426 -21.11 -8.65 0.94
CA ARG A 426 -20.55 -9.07 -0.36
C ARG A 426 -19.40 -10.07 -0.23
N ASP A 427 -18.71 -10.02 0.91
CA ASP A 427 -17.53 -10.78 1.31
C ASP A 427 -17.84 -12.02 2.17
N GLY A 428 -19.12 -12.27 2.47
CA GLY A 428 -19.59 -13.40 3.24
C GLY A 428 -20.59 -13.02 4.33
N GLU A 429 -21.01 -14.00 5.12
CA GLU A 429 -21.83 -13.80 6.30
C GLU A 429 -20.94 -13.68 7.53
N ASN A 430 -21.36 -12.81 8.45
CA ASN A 430 -20.70 -12.60 9.72
C ASN A 430 -21.74 -12.52 10.83
N LEU A 431 -21.31 -12.81 12.05
CA LEU A 431 -22.06 -12.51 13.26
C LEU A 431 -21.80 -11.06 13.67
N TRP A 432 -22.79 -10.39 14.24
CA TRP A 432 -22.73 -8.98 14.65
C TRP A 432 -23.35 -8.83 16.03
N CYS A 433 -22.76 -8.02 16.89
CA CYS A 433 -23.45 -7.49 18.06
C CYS A 433 -24.59 -6.58 17.59
N ALA A 434 -25.82 -6.85 18.05
CA ALA A 434 -27.00 -6.07 17.66
C ALA A 434 -27.09 -4.73 18.42
N GLU A 435 -26.38 -4.61 19.54
CA GLU A 435 -26.35 -3.40 20.38
C GLU A 435 -24.93 -2.83 20.51
N PRO A 436 -24.26 -2.46 19.40
CA PRO A 436 -22.87 -1.99 19.46
C PRO A 436 -22.72 -0.73 20.31
N LYS A 437 -23.74 0.14 20.37
CA LYS A 437 -23.71 1.35 21.21
C LYS A 437 -23.62 1.06 22.72
N LYS A 438 -24.10 -0.11 23.17
CA LYS A 438 -23.99 -0.57 24.57
C LYS A 438 -22.82 -1.52 24.78
N CYS A 439 -22.11 -1.88 23.71
CA CYS A 439 -21.00 -2.80 23.77
C CYS A 439 -19.73 -2.05 24.17
N VAL A 440 -19.17 -2.42 25.32
CA VAL A 440 -17.93 -1.82 25.85
C VAL A 440 -16.78 -1.84 24.83
N GLN A 441 -16.63 -2.93 24.08
CA GLN A 441 -15.58 -3.06 23.06
C GLN A 441 -15.81 -2.16 21.82
N ALA A 442 -17.07 -1.92 21.45
CA ALA A 442 -17.39 -1.02 20.36
C ALA A 442 -17.23 0.45 20.76
N ARG A 443 -17.63 0.80 21.99
CA ARG A 443 -17.38 2.13 22.58
C ARG A 443 -15.88 2.42 22.70
N LEU A 444 -15.09 1.48 23.21
CA LEU A 444 -13.63 1.63 23.26
C LEU A 444 -13.04 1.85 21.87
N GLY A 445 -13.43 1.03 20.90
CA GLY A 445 -12.96 1.18 19.52
C GLY A 445 -13.38 2.48 18.84
N GLU A 446 -14.52 3.06 19.21
CA GLU A 446 -14.96 4.38 18.75
C GLU A 446 -14.11 5.51 19.34
N LEU A 447 -13.90 5.48 20.65
CA LEU A 447 -13.10 6.48 21.36
C LEU A 447 -11.63 6.44 20.92
N GLU A 448 -11.07 5.25 20.70
CA GLU A 448 -9.74 5.04 20.13
C GLU A 448 -9.64 5.57 18.70
N HIS A 449 -10.65 5.29 17.86
CA HIS A 449 -10.68 5.80 16.49
C HIS A 449 -10.71 7.33 16.45
N PHE A 450 -11.52 7.96 17.29
CA PHE A 450 -11.60 9.43 17.35
C PHE A 450 -10.26 10.03 17.78
N ALA A 451 -9.70 9.59 18.91
CA ALA A 451 -8.41 10.07 19.41
C ALA A 451 -7.30 9.90 18.37
N LYS A 452 -7.26 8.76 17.68
CA LYS A 452 -6.27 8.50 16.63
C LYS A 452 -6.42 9.43 15.41
N VAL A 453 -7.64 9.65 14.93
CA VAL A 453 -7.86 10.46 13.71
C VAL A 453 -7.62 11.94 13.99
N VAL A 454 -8.04 12.42 15.17
CA VAL A 454 -7.82 13.79 15.63
C VAL A 454 -6.36 14.02 16.06
N ASP A 455 -5.59 12.94 16.25
CA ASP A 455 -4.20 12.96 16.70
C ASP A 455 -4.00 13.39 18.17
N LEU A 456 -4.93 12.98 19.04
CA LEU A 456 -4.85 13.19 20.49
C LEU A 456 -3.78 12.28 21.12
N GLN A 457 -2.52 12.72 21.04
CA GLN A 457 -1.37 11.97 21.54
C GLN A 457 -1.49 11.67 23.05
N GLY A 458 -1.11 10.44 23.44
CA GLY A 458 -1.17 9.97 24.82
C GLY A 458 -2.49 9.30 25.23
N PHE A 459 -3.58 9.46 24.47
CA PHE A 459 -4.82 8.69 24.65
C PHE A 459 -4.71 7.30 23.99
N GLY A 460 -3.85 6.44 24.56
CA GLY A 460 -3.75 5.03 24.14
C GLY A 460 -4.87 4.15 24.71
N PRO A 461 -5.03 2.89 24.23
CA PRO A 461 -6.09 1.97 24.63
C PRO A 461 -6.27 1.80 26.15
N LYS A 462 -5.17 1.88 26.90
CA LYS A 462 -5.21 1.81 28.37
C LYS A 462 -5.75 3.05 29.05
N VAL A 463 -5.35 4.22 28.58
CA VAL A 463 -5.80 5.50 29.15
C VAL A 463 -7.27 5.68 28.83
N ILE A 464 -7.67 5.37 27.59
CA ILE A 464 -9.07 5.37 27.16
C ILE A 464 -9.85 4.32 27.97
N GLY A 465 -9.33 3.09 28.11
CA GLY A 465 -9.94 2.05 28.93
C GLY A 465 -10.16 2.48 30.38
N ALA A 466 -9.12 3.02 31.03
CA ALA A 466 -9.21 3.50 32.40
C ALA A 466 -10.17 4.69 32.55
N ALA A 467 -10.18 5.62 31.59
CA ALA A 467 -11.11 6.76 31.61
C ALA A 467 -12.55 6.33 31.33
N VAL A 468 -12.76 5.29 30.52
CA VAL A 468 -14.07 4.64 30.30
C VAL A 468 -14.54 3.94 31.57
N ASP A 469 -13.66 3.17 32.22
CA ASP A 469 -13.94 2.44 33.47
C ASP A 469 -14.23 3.39 34.64
N ALA A 470 -13.57 4.56 34.67
CA ALA A 470 -13.82 5.64 35.63
C ALA A 470 -14.99 6.56 35.24
N GLU A 471 -15.74 6.22 34.19
CA GLU A 471 -16.89 6.99 33.68
C GLU A 471 -16.57 8.43 33.23
N LEU A 472 -15.29 8.76 33.03
CA LEU A 472 -14.83 10.07 32.56
C LEU A 472 -15.01 10.25 31.04
N LEU A 473 -15.12 9.16 30.30
CA LEU A 473 -15.12 9.17 28.83
C LEU A 473 -16.16 8.22 28.28
N SER A 474 -17.26 8.74 27.72
CA SER A 474 -18.32 7.91 27.11
C SER A 474 -18.49 8.14 25.63
N THR A 475 -18.28 9.37 25.18
CA THR A 475 -18.42 9.82 23.79
C THR A 475 -17.20 10.63 23.37
N PRO A 476 -16.94 10.77 22.06
CA PRO A 476 -15.85 11.62 21.60
C PRO A 476 -15.89 13.08 22.07
N ALA A 477 -17.07 13.64 22.34
CA ALA A 477 -17.17 15.00 22.89
C ALA A 477 -16.60 15.10 24.31
N ASP A 478 -16.57 14.01 25.07
CA ASP A 478 -16.10 14.01 26.46
C ASP A 478 -14.60 14.24 26.57
N TYR A 479 -13.80 13.95 25.51
CA TYR A 479 -12.39 14.33 25.47
C TYR A 479 -12.19 15.80 25.81
N TYR A 480 -13.03 16.69 25.26
CA TYR A 480 -12.93 18.14 25.47
C TYR A 480 -13.51 18.63 26.80
N ARG A 481 -14.09 17.72 27.60
CA ARG A 481 -14.63 17.98 28.95
C ARG A 481 -13.72 17.48 30.07
N LEU A 482 -12.70 16.69 29.74
CA LEU A 482 -11.75 16.16 30.70
C LEU A 482 -10.99 17.28 31.41
N ARG A 483 -10.68 17.07 32.69
CA ARG A 483 -9.82 17.96 33.47
C ARG A 483 -8.62 17.18 33.95
N ALA A 484 -7.47 17.85 34.04
CA ALA A 484 -6.23 17.22 34.52
C ALA A 484 -6.40 16.61 35.92
N VAL A 485 -7.23 17.25 36.76
CA VAL A 485 -7.54 16.78 38.12
C VAL A 485 -8.32 15.46 38.17
N ASP A 486 -9.07 15.12 37.13
CA ASP A 486 -9.81 13.84 37.05
C ASP A 486 -8.90 12.74 36.49
N LEU A 487 -8.00 13.10 35.56
CA LEU A 487 -7.09 12.16 34.92
C LEU A 487 -5.93 11.71 35.83
N GLN A 488 -5.50 12.55 36.78
CA GLN A 488 -4.44 12.20 37.74
C GLN A 488 -4.87 11.10 38.74
N GLU A 489 -6.18 10.86 38.89
CA GLU A 489 -6.70 9.80 39.77
C GLU A 489 -6.63 8.42 39.11
N LEU A 490 -6.38 8.36 37.80
CA LEU A 490 -6.25 7.12 37.05
C LEU A 490 -4.89 6.44 37.31
N GLU A 491 -4.91 5.11 37.34
CA GLU A 491 -3.70 4.32 37.62
C GLU A 491 -2.60 4.62 36.57
N ARG A 492 -1.42 5.05 37.04
CA ARG A 492 -0.23 5.40 36.24
C ARG A 492 -0.27 6.74 35.50
N LEU A 493 -1.19 7.65 35.86
CA LEU A 493 -1.21 9.03 35.37
C LEU A 493 -0.86 10.00 36.50
N GLY A 494 0.35 10.56 36.47
CA GLY A 494 0.74 11.65 37.38
C GLY A 494 0.25 13.01 36.87
N GLU A 495 0.24 14.02 37.75
CA GLU A 495 -0.19 15.40 37.46
C GLU A 495 0.35 15.95 36.13
N LYS A 496 1.66 15.79 35.89
CA LYS A 496 2.31 16.25 34.66
C LYS A 496 1.84 15.49 33.41
N SER A 497 1.60 14.19 33.52
CA SER A 497 1.10 13.38 32.40
C SER A 497 -0.36 13.71 32.10
N ALA A 498 -1.18 13.93 33.14
CA ALA A 498 -2.56 14.38 33.01
C ALA A 498 -2.64 15.75 32.32
N GLN A 499 -1.79 16.71 32.72
CA GLN A 499 -1.73 18.02 32.08
C GLN A 499 -1.32 17.93 30.61
N ASN A 500 -0.32 17.11 30.28
CA ASN A 500 0.09 16.91 28.88
C ASN A 500 -1.05 16.37 28.01
N LEU A 501 -1.93 15.50 28.54
CA LEU A 501 -3.10 15.00 27.82
C LEU A 501 -4.12 16.11 27.55
N ILE A 502 -4.37 16.98 28.53
CA ILE A 502 -5.24 18.14 28.35
C ILE A 502 -4.63 19.10 27.32
N ASP A 503 -3.33 19.37 27.38
CA ASP A 503 -2.66 20.24 26.41
C ASP A 503 -2.78 19.70 24.98
N GLN A 504 -2.76 18.37 24.79
CA GLN A 504 -3.01 17.76 23.49
C GLN A 504 -4.45 17.94 23.00
N ILE A 505 -5.44 17.89 23.88
CA ILE A 505 -6.85 18.17 23.53
C ILE A 505 -7.02 19.63 23.12
N GLU A 506 -6.43 20.55 23.90
CA GLU A 506 -6.49 22.00 23.62
C GLU A 506 -5.83 22.36 22.29
N ALA A 507 -4.72 21.71 21.94
CA ALA A 507 -4.03 21.91 20.66
C ALA A 507 -4.88 21.49 19.44
N HIS A 508 -5.91 20.66 19.63
CA HIS A 508 -6.74 20.10 18.55
C HIS A 508 -8.20 20.61 18.61
N ARG A 509 -8.40 21.87 19.02
CA ARG A 509 -9.72 22.54 18.94
C ARG A 509 -10.06 23.06 17.55
N GLU A 510 -9.10 23.13 16.63
CA GLU A 510 -9.33 23.46 15.23
C GLU A 510 -9.02 22.24 14.37
N LEU A 511 -10.04 21.69 13.71
CA LEU A 511 -9.88 20.47 12.91
C LEU A 511 -10.14 20.73 11.43
N PRO A 512 -9.25 20.29 10.52
CA PRO A 512 -9.56 20.27 9.10
C PRO A 512 -10.83 19.45 8.82
N LEU A 513 -11.69 19.93 7.91
CA LEU A 513 -12.96 19.27 7.59
C LEU A 513 -12.80 17.76 7.28
N ALA A 514 -11.76 17.37 6.54
CA ALA A 514 -11.50 15.97 6.24
C ALA A 514 -11.19 15.13 7.49
N VAL A 515 -10.44 15.69 8.45
CA VAL A 515 -10.12 15.04 9.73
C VAL A 515 -11.38 14.90 10.58
N PHE A 516 -12.18 15.97 10.69
CA PHE A 516 -13.44 15.96 11.44
C PHE A 516 -14.40 14.89 10.90
N LEU A 517 -14.61 14.82 9.58
CA LEU A 517 -15.49 13.83 8.95
C LEU A 517 -15.00 12.40 9.14
N GLN A 518 -13.69 12.17 9.03
CA GLN A 518 -13.09 10.86 9.26
C GLN A 518 -13.24 10.43 10.73
N ALA A 519 -13.15 11.36 11.68
CA ALA A 519 -13.21 11.09 13.11
C ALA A 519 -14.60 10.60 13.56
N LEU A 520 -15.67 10.92 12.83
CA LEU A 520 -17.04 10.46 13.10
C LEU A 520 -17.23 8.94 12.96
N GLY A 521 -16.29 8.24 12.30
CA GLY A 521 -16.31 6.78 12.17
C GLY A 521 -17.50 6.25 11.37
N ILE A 522 -18.01 7.03 10.41
CA ILE A 522 -19.15 6.64 9.55
C ILE A 522 -18.71 5.59 8.53
N GLU A 523 -19.56 4.58 8.27
CA GLU A 523 -19.28 3.53 7.28
C GLU A 523 -19.04 4.14 5.89
N HIS A 524 -17.99 3.67 5.21
CA HIS A 524 -17.50 4.20 3.94
C HIS A 524 -17.01 5.66 3.96
N LEU A 525 -17.02 6.38 5.08
CA LEU A 525 -16.43 7.71 5.22
C LEU A 525 -15.01 7.64 5.80
N GLY A 526 -14.13 6.90 5.12
CA GLY A 526 -12.69 6.85 5.45
C GLY A 526 -11.92 8.04 4.90
N LYS A 527 -10.60 8.12 5.18
CA LYS A 527 -9.69 9.22 4.80
C LYS A 527 -9.88 9.72 3.37
N GLN A 528 -9.89 8.83 2.38
CA GLN A 528 -10.03 9.21 0.97
C GLN A 528 -11.38 9.87 0.66
N ASN A 529 -12.48 9.32 1.18
CA ASN A 529 -13.81 9.90 0.96
C ASN A 529 -13.98 11.19 1.78
N ALA A 530 -13.41 11.28 2.98
CA ALA A 530 -13.43 12.51 3.77
C ALA A 530 -12.66 13.66 3.08
N LEU A 531 -11.48 13.38 2.51
CA LEU A 531 -10.71 14.33 1.70
C LEU A 531 -11.48 14.75 0.44
N LEU A 532 -12.10 13.79 -0.24
CA LEU A 532 -12.91 14.04 -1.43
C LEU A 532 -14.10 14.96 -1.10
N LEU A 533 -14.84 14.67 -0.03
CA LEU A 533 -15.98 15.50 0.38
C LEU A 533 -15.54 16.88 0.88
N ALA A 534 -14.46 16.96 1.66
CA ALA A 534 -13.92 18.23 2.10
C ALA A 534 -13.44 19.09 0.91
N GLY A 535 -12.81 18.45 -0.07
CA GLY A 535 -12.34 19.08 -1.31
C GLY A 535 -13.46 19.48 -2.27
N GLU A 536 -14.61 18.82 -2.26
CA GLU A 536 -15.73 19.16 -3.14
C GLU A 536 -16.70 20.17 -2.49
N PHE A 537 -17.07 19.93 -1.23
CA PHE A 537 -18.17 20.65 -0.56
C PHE A 537 -17.72 21.72 0.43
N ARG A 538 -16.42 21.79 0.74
CA ARG A 538 -15.74 22.89 1.46
C ARG A 538 -16.10 23.09 2.93
N THR A 539 -17.37 23.03 3.32
CA THR A 539 -17.81 23.36 4.68
C THR A 539 -18.67 22.26 5.27
N LEU A 540 -18.70 22.18 6.61
CA LEU A 540 -19.49 21.18 7.32
C LEU A 540 -21.00 21.41 7.12
N GLU A 541 -21.44 22.66 7.08
CA GLU A 541 -22.85 23.03 6.86
C GLU A 541 -23.32 22.47 5.52
N ARG A 542 -22.50 22.64 4.47
CA ARG A 542 -22.83 22.11 3.15
C ARG A 542 -22.89 20.59 3.17
N ILE A 543 -22.01 19.93 3.92
CA ILE A 543 -21.96 18.47 4.04
C ILE A 543 -23.17 17.91 4.78
N ARG A 544 -23.67 18.61 5.81
CA ARG A 544 -24.87 18.20 6.57
C ARG A 544 -26.15 18.21 5.73
N GLU A 545 -26.18 19.01 4.68
CA GLU A 545 -27.33 19.16 3.77
C GLU A 545 -27.28 18.20 2.57
N LEU A 546 -26.22 17.40 2.41
CA LEU A 546 -26.04 16.56 1.23
C LEU A 546 -27.11 15.48 1.15
N THR A 547 -27.66 15.35 -0.05
CA THR A 547 -28.55 14.25 -0.40
C THR A 547 -27.77 13.10 -1.04
N GLN A 548 -28.40 11.92 -1.13
CA GLN A 548 -27.84 10.79 -1.87
C GLN A 548 -27.51 11.16 -3.33
N ALA A 549 -28.34 12.01 -3.95
CA ALA A 549 -28.14 12.47 -5.32
C ALA A 549 -26.89 13.36 -5.45
N ASP A 550 -26.61 14.22 -4.46
CA ASP A 550 -25.41 15.07 -4.46
C ASP A 550 -24.13 14.23 -4.35
N LEU A 551 -24.13 13.22 -3.48
CA LEU A 551 -22.98 12.34 -3.28
C LEU A 551 -22.71 11.42 -4.47
N THR A 552 -23.76 10.87 -5.09
CA THR A 552 -23.61 10.00 -6.28
C THR A 552 -23.12 10.75 -7.52
N ALA A 553 -23.22 12.08 -7.55
CA ALA A 553 -22.63 12.91 -8.60
C ALA A 553 -21.09 13.00 -8.50
N VAL A 554 -20.52 12.71 -7.33
CA VAL A 554 -19.07 12.77 -7.07
C VAL A 554 -18.37 11.53 -7.65
N ARG A 555 -17.30 11.74 -8.43
CA ARG A 555 -16.52 10.66 -9.06
C ARG A 555 -15.93 9.74 -7.99
N GLY A 556 -16.31 8.46 -8.02
CA GLY A 556 -15.81 7.44 -7.10
C GLY A 556 -16.81 7.03 -6.01
N ILE A 557 -17.88 7.81 -5.82
CA ILE A 557 -18.97 7.48 -4.89
C ILE A 557 -20.10 6.78 -5.67
N LYS A 558 -20.57 5.65 -5.14
CA LYS A 558 -21.69 4.86 -5.69
C LYS A 558 -22.86 4.89 -4.71
N ASP A 559 -24.06 4.52 -5.16
CA ASP A 559 -25.31 4.58 -4.39
C ASP A 559 -25.18 4.02 -2.97
N ALA A 560 -24.58 2.84 -2.81
CA ALA A 560 -24.38 2.21 -1.49
C ALA A 560 -23.46 3.01 -0.55
N ILE A 561 -22.44 3.69 -1.11
CA ILE A 561 -21.52 4.55 -0.34
C ILE A 561 -22.23 5.87 0.00
N ALA A 562 -22.96 6.44 -0.95
CA ALA A 562 -23.73 7.66 -0.73
C ALA A 562 -24.78 7.46 0.36
N ASP A 563 -25.53 6.35 0.32
CA ASP A 563 -26.51 6.01 1.34
C ASP A 563 -25.88 5.86 2.72
N ALA A 564 -24.77 5.12 2.83
CA ALA A 564 -24.09 4.92 4.09
C ALA A 564 -23.60 6.25 4.71
N ILE A 565 -23.10 7.17 3.87
CA ILE A 565 -22.63 8.48 4.32
C ILE A 565 -23.79 9.37 4.79
N VAL A 566 -24.87 9.51 4.00
CA VAL A 566 -26.02 10.35 4.38
C VAL A 566 -26.69 9.83 5.65
N HIS A 567 -26.98 8.53 5.72
CA HIS A 567 -27.57 7.93 6.91
C HIS A 567 -26.62 8.01 8.11
N GLY A 568 -25.32 7.85 7.89
CA GLY A 568 -24.31 7.98 8.93
C GLY A 568 -24.22 9.39 9.50
N LEU A 569 -24.24 10.42 8.65
CA LEU A 569 -24.23 11.82 9.08
C LEU A 569 -25.49 12.14 9.90
N ALA A 570 -26.67 11.70 9.44
CA ALA A 570 -27.92 11.86 10.19
C ALA A 570 -27.88 11.14 11.54
N ALA A 571 -27.39 9.89 11.58
CA ALA A 571 -27.28 9.10 12.80
C ALA A 571 -26.24 9.64 13.80
N ARG A 572 -25.35 10.54 13.35
CA ARG A 572 -24.30 11.19 14.16
C ARG A 572 -24.60 12.66 14.46
N ALA A 573 -25.78 13.18 14.11
CA ALA A 573 -26.10 14.60 14.26
C ALA A 573 -25.86 15.13 15.69
N GLU A 574 -26.35 14.41 16.71
CA GLU A 574 -26.15 14.80 18.12
C GLU A 574 -24.67 14.83 18.53
N LEU A 575 -23.86 13.89 18.03
CA LEU A 575 -22.43 13.87 18.30
C LEU A 575 -21.71 15.02 17.59
N ILE A 576 -22.09 15.32 16.35
CA ILE A 576 -21.56 16.45 15.60
C ILE A 576 -21.85 17.74 16.36
N ASP A 577 -23.09 17.95 16.79
CA ASP A 577 -23.48 19.15 17.53
C ASP A 577 -22.74 19.26 18.87
N ALA A 578 -22.60 18.15 19.61
CA ALA A 578 -21.84 18.12 20.86
C ALA A 578 -20.34 18.41 20.67
N LEU A 579 -19.73 18.00 19.54
CA LEU A 579 -18.34 18.31 19.23
C LEU A 579 -18.15 19.79 18.85
N LEU A 580 -19.11 20.38 18.13
CA LEU A 580 -19.07 21.77 17.70
C LEU A 580 -19.17 22.78 18.87
N GLU A 581 -19.57 22.35 20.07
CA GLU A 581 -19.45 23.16 21.29
C GLU A 581 -17.98 23.45 21.66
N PHE A 582 -17.05 22.60 21.24
CA PHE A 582 -15.65 22.63 21.66
C PHE A 582 -14.66 22.79 20.51
N VAL A 583 -15.08 22.43 19.29
CA VAL A 583 -14.22 22.32 18.10
C VAL A 583 -14.72 23.25 17.00
N THR A 584 -13.78 23.99 16.42
CA THR A 584 -13.98 24.75 15.18
C THR A 584 -13.53 23.90 13.99
N VAL A 585 -14.42 23.71 13.01
CA VAL A 585 -14.10 22.93 11.80
C VAL A 585 -13.62 23.87 10.70
N LEU A 586 -12.37 23.69 10.28
CA LEU A 586 -11.73 24.48 9.23
C LEU A 586 -12.21 24.00 7.85
N PRO A 587 -12.46 24.92 6.89
CA PRO A 587 -12.93 24.57 5.56
C PRO A 587 -11.91 23.74 4.77
N GLY A 588 -12.38 22.92 3.83
CA GLY A 588 -11.52 22.10 2.97
C GLY A 588 -10.79 22.91 1.89
N GLU A 589 -9.49 22.66 1.72
CA GLU A 589 -8.61 23.39 0.79
C GLU A 589 -9.00 23.20 -0.68
N ALA A 590 -9.05 24.32 -1.43
CA ALA A 590 -9.30 24.33 -2.85
C ALA A 590 -8.25 23.54 -3.63
N ALA A 591 -8.68 22.75 -4.62
CA ALA A 591 -7.75 22.36 -5.68
C ALA A 591 -7.18 23.65 -6.29
N PRO A 592 -5.88 23.72 -6.63
CA PRO A 592 -5.26 24.95 -7.09
C PRO A 592 -6.06 25.56 -8.25
N ALA A 593 -6.39 26.85 -8.12
CA ALA A 593 -7.18 27.55 -9.11
C ALA A 593 -6.46 27.60 -10.47
N PRO A 594 -7.19 27.48 -11.59
CA PRO A 594 -6.58 27.62 -12.92
C PRO A 594 -5.99 29.02 -13.11
N VAL A 595 -4.85 29.08 -13.81
CA VAL A 595 -4.13 30.32 -14.13
C VAL A 595 -4.98 31.18 -15.06
N GLU A 596 -5.28 32.42 -14.68
CA GLU A 596 -5.99 33.39 -15.52
C GLU A 596 -5.24 33.65 -16.83
N GLY A 597 -5.94 33.54 -17.96
CA GLY A 597 -5.38 33.76 -19.31
C GLY A 597 -5.03 32.49 -20.10
N ALA A 598 -5.27 31.29 -19.54
CA ALA A 598 -5.03 30.03 -20.23
C ALA A 598 -6.08 29.73 -21.33
N ALA A 599 -5.66 29.04 -22.40
CA ALA A 599 -6.40 28.90 -23.67
C ALA A 599 -7.81 28.26 -23.55
N LEU A 600 -8.07 27.52 -22.46
CA LEU A 600 -9.35 26.84 -22.21
C LEU A 600 -10.12 27.42 -21.02
N SER A 601 -9.74 28.61 -20.52
CA SER A 601 -10.44 29.27 -19.42
C SER A 601 -11.95 29.41 -19.68
N GLY A 602 -12.77 28.96 -18.73
CA GLY A 602 -14.24 29.00 -18.81
C GLY A 602 -14.89 27.96 -19.73
N LYS A 603 -14.12 27.00 -20.27
CA LYS A 603 -14.63 25.90 -21.10
C LYS A 603 -14.61 24.58 -20.32
N SER A 604 -15.69 23.82 -20.43
CA SER A 604 -15.83 22.52 -19.75
C SER A 604 -15.83 21.34 -20.72
N PHE A 605 -15.11 20.27 -20.37
CA PHE A 605 -14.85 19.11 -21.22
C PHE A 605 -15.23 17.78 -20.55
N VAL A 606 -15.98 16.95 -21.26
CA VAL A 606 -16.25 15.55 -20.88
C VAL A 606 -15.69 14.64 -21.96
N PHE A 607 -15.07 13.54 -21.56
CA PHE A 607 -14.52 12.54 -22.48
C PHE A 607 -15.34 11.24 -22.41
N THR A 608 -15.62 10.65 -23.56
CA THR A 608 -16.30 9.35 -23.70
C THR A 608 -15.67 8.52 -24.82
N GLY A 609 -15.78 7.20 -24.75
CA GLY A 609 -15.02 6.30 -25.64
C GLY A 609 -13.57 6.08 -25.19
N THR A 610 -12.83 5.29 -25.97
CA THR A 610 -11.39 5.06 -25.79
C THR A 610 -10.65 6.07 -26.65
N LEU A 611 -9.79 6.88 -26.03
CA LEU A 611 -8.93 7.83 -26.72
C LEU A 611 -7.68 7.06 -27.22
N GLU A 612 -7.28 7.27 -28.46
CA GLU A 612 -6.14 6.62 -29.12
C GLU A 612 -4.81 7.35 -28.85
N ALA A 613 -4.84 8.67 -28.73
CA ALA A 613 -3.65 9.51 -28.54
C ALA A 613 -3.31 9.73 -27.06
N PHE A 614 -4.29 9.69 -26.15
CA PHE A 614 -4.08 9.88 -24.71
C PHE A 614 -4.87 8.87 -23.88
N THR A 615 -4.44 8.64 -22.63
CA THR A 615 -5.37 8.14 -21.63
C THR A 615 -6.35 9.25 -21.26
N ARG A 616 -7.56 8.87 -20.81
CA ARG A 616 -8.57 9.86 -20.40
C ARG A 616 -8.02 10.78 -19.31
N GLU A 617 -7.29 10.23 -18.36
CA GLU A 617 -6.67 10.97 -17.25
C GLU A 617 -5.66 12.01 -17.75
N VAL A 618 -4.86 11.68 -18.77
CA VAL A 618 -3.92 12.63 -19.40
C VAL A 618 -4.66 13.74 -20.14
N ALA A 619 -5.72 13.41 -20.89
CA ALA A 619 -6.55 14.41 -21.57
C ALA A 619 -7.24 15.36 -20.58
N GLN A 620 -7.71 14.83 -19.45
CA GLN A 620 -8.32 15.62 -18.37
C GLN A 620 -7.29 16.54 -17.71
N ALA A 621 -6.11 16.02 -17.36
CA ALA A 621 -5.02 16.82 -16.80
C ALA A 621 -4.56 17.92 -17.76
N ARG A 622 -4.55 17.66 -19.08
CA ARG A 622 -4.21 18.67 -20.09
C ARG A 622 -5.25 19.78 -20.18
N VAL A 623 -6.54 19.44 -20.13
CA VAL A 623 -7.61 20.45 -20.07
C VAL A 623 -7.46 21.32 -18.83
N GLN A 624 -7.19 20.71 -17.67
CA GLN A 624 -6.98 21.43 -16.41
C GLN A 624 -5.74 22.33 -16.46
N ALA A 625 -4.63 21.83 -17.02
CA ALA A 625 -3.39 22.60 -17.20
C ALA A 625 -3.58 23.80 -18.13
N LEU A 626 -4.52 23.73 -19.07
CA LEU A 626 -4.89 24.83 -19.98
C LEU A 626 -6.04 25.69 -19.44
N GLY A 627 -6.41 25.53 -18.17
CA GLY A 627 -7.41 26.34 -17.47
C GLY A 627 -8.87 25.94 -17.74
N GLY A 628 -9.11 24.81 -18.38
CA GLY A 628 -10.45 24.27 -18.62
C GLY A 628 -10.96 23.40 -17.49
N GLU A 629 -12.28 23.27 -17.40
CA GLU A 629 -12.95 22.44 -16.41
C GLU A 629 -13.22 21.04 -16.97
N VAL A 630 -13.19 20.02 -16.09
CA VAL A 630 -13.45 18.63 -16.47
C VAL A 630 -14.55 18.04 -15.60
N PRO A 631 -15.82 18.40 -15.84
CA PRO A 631 -16.94 17.86 -15.08
C PRO A 631 -17.09 16.35 -15.32
N SER A 632 -17.68 15.64 -14.36
CA SER A 632 -17.81 14.17 -14.40
C SER A 632 -18.87 13.66 -15.39
N GLY A 633 -19.78 14.53 -15.83
CA GLY A 633 -20.95 14.18 -16.64
C GLY A 633 -21.43 15.27 -17.60
N VAL A 634 -22.32 14.88 -18.53
CA VAL A 634 -22.91 15.77 -19.53
C VAL A 634 -24.09 16.54 -18.93
N THR A 635 -23.96 17.87 -18.88
CA THR A 635 -24.96 18.84 -18.39
C THR A 635 -25.30 19.86 -19.47
N LYS A 636 -26.33 20.68 -19.25
CA LYS A 636 -26.68 21.81 -20.15
C LYS A 636 -25.58 22.87 -20.24
N ALA A 637 -24.78 23.03 -19.18
CA ALA A 637 -23.68 23.99 -19.11
C ALA A 637 -22.36 23.44 -19.68
N LEU A 638 -22.33 22.18 -20.14
CA LEU A 638 -21.12 21.59 -20.70
C LEU A 638 -20.76 22.25 -22.04
N SER A 639 -19.49 22.62 -22.22
CA SER A 639 -19.02 23.21 -23.49
C SER A 639 -18.72 22.14 -24.55
N PHE A 640 -18.00 21.07 -24.19
CA PHE A 640 -17.54 20.05 -25.13
C PHE A 640 -17.67 18.61 -24.61
N LEU A 641 -18.15 17.70 -25.45
CA LEU A 641 -18.03 16.25 -25.29
C LEU A 641 -17.04 15.71 -26.33
N VAL A 642 -15.90 15.20 -25.90
CA VAL A 642 -14.91 14.56 -26.77
C VAL A 642 -15.19 13.06 -26.85
N VAL A 643 -15.33 12.54 -28.08
CA VAL A 643 -15.66 11.15 -28.38
C VAL A 643 -14.46 10.47 -29.02
N GLY A 644 -13.85 9.52 -28.31
CA GLY A 644 -12.81 8.64 -28.83
C GLY A 644 -13.36 7.41 -29.56
N ALA A 645 -12.47 6.61 -30.16
CA ALA A 645 -12.81 5.36 -30.82
C ALA A 645 -13.61 4.42 -29.89
N GLY A 646 -14.76 3.96 -30.37
CA GLY A 646 -15.69 3.11 -29.63
C GLY A 646 -16.01 1.80 -30.36
N ARG A 647 -16.56 0.81 -29.66
CA ARG A 647 -17.00 -0.49 -30.23
C ARG A 647 -18.30 -0.38 -31.08
N GLY A 648 -18.44 0.64 -31.91
CA GLY A 648 -19.57 0.83 -32.84
C GLY A 648 -20.90 1.29 -32.23
N ALA A 649 -21.10 1.24 -30.90
CA ALA A 649 -22.32 1.72 -30.24
C ALA A 649 -22.12 3.08 -29.54
N LYS A 650 -23.07 4.02 -29.72
CA LYS A 650 -23.05 5.34 -29.06
C LYS A 650 -23.08 5.20 -27.54
N SER A 651 -22.15 5.86 -26.85
CA SER A 651 -22.09 5.85 -25.38
C SER A 651 -23.32 6.54 -24.75
N SER A 652 -23.66 6.19 -23.50
CA SER A 652 -24.74 6.85 -22.75
C SER A 652 -24.53 8.37 -22.62
N LYS A 653 -23.27 8.82 -22.53
CA LYS A 653 -22.89 10.24 -22.52
C LYS A 653 -23.12 10.93 -23.87
N GLN A 654 -22.86 10.22 -24.97
CA GLN A 654 -23.11 10.74 -26.33
C GLN A 654 -24.61 10.88 -26.60
N LYS A 655 -25.43 9.89 -26.20
CA LYS A 655 -26.89 10.00 -26.29
C LYS A 655 -27.44 11.18 -25.49
N LYS A 656 -26.98 11.33 -24.24
CA LYS A 656 -27.35 12.46 -23.37
C LYS A 656 -26.91 13.81 -23.94
N ALA A 657 -25.75 13.89 -24.59
CA ALA A 657 -25.30 15.11 -25.27
C ALA A 657 -26.20 15.45 -26.48
N GLU A 658 -26.54 14.47 -27.31
CA GLU A 658 -27.44 14.65 -28.45
C GLU A 658 -28.84 15.13 -28.02
N GLU A 659 -29.39 14.56 -26.93
CA GLU A 659 -30.66 15.00 -26.33
C GLU A 659 -30.62 16.45 -25.84
N LEU A 660 -29.53 16.85 -25.17
CA LEU A 660 -29.37 18.21 -24.66
C LEU A 660 -29.14 19.23 -25.78
N ILE A 661 -28.43 18.85 -26.85
CA ILE A 661 -28.25 19.68 -28.05
C ILE A 661 -29.61 19.87 -28.75
N ALA A 662 -30.41 18.81 -28.88
CA ALA A 662 -31.76 18.89 -29.43
C ALA A 662 -32.70 19.77 -28.58
N ALA A 663 -32.46 19.85 -27.27
CA ALA A 663 -33.15 20.75 -26.35
C ALA A 663 -32.57 22.18 -26.29
N GLY A 664 -31.63 22.53 -27.18
CA GLY A 664 -31.09 23.88 -27.34
C GLY A 664 -29.86 24.22 -26.50
N ALA A 665 -29.16 23.23 -25.91
CA ALA A 665 -27.92 23.48 -25.18
C ALA A 665 -26.76 23.84 -26.15
N PRO A 666 -25.87 24.79 -25.79
CA PRO A 666 -24.74 25.22 -26.63
C PRO A 666 -23.55 24.23 -26.66
N LEU A 667 -23.78 22.98 -26.24
CA LEU A 667 -22.80 21.89 -26.18
C LEU A 667 -22.35 21.46 -27.58
N LYS A 668 -21.05 21.18 -27.76
CA LYS A 668 -20.51 20.58 -28.99
C LYS A 668 -19.95 19.19 -28.74
N ILE A 669 -20.14 18.28 -29.70
CA ILE A 669 -19.49 16.97 -29.71
C ILE A 669 -18.27 17.07 -30.63
N LEU A 670 -17.10 16.68 -30.13
CA LEU A 670 -15.83 16.70 -30.83
C LEU A 670 -15.28 15.29 -31.02
N SER A 671 -14.58 15.06 -32.13
CA SER A 671 -13.69 13.92 -32.27
C SER A 671 -12.41 14.13 -31.44
N GLU A 672 -11.65 13.06 -31.23
CA GLU A 672 -10.33 13.14 -30.60
C GLU A 672 -9.34 14.00 -31.41
N GLU A 673 -9.39 13.94 -32.75
CA GLU A 673 -8.57 14.77 -33.64
C GLU A 673 -8.90 16.26 -33.51
N GLU A 674 -10.19 16.61 -33.41
CA GLU A 674 -10.64 17.99 -33.20
C GLU A 674 -10.24 18.52 -31.82
N PHE A 675 -10.25 17.65 -30.81
CA PHE A 675 -9.75 17.99 -29.47
C PHE A 675 -8.24 18.26 -29.49
N LEU A 676 -7.45 17.41 -30.17
CA LEU A 676 -6.01 17.57 -30.34
C LEU A 676 -5.65 18.90 -31.03
N ALA A 677 -6.37 19.24 -32.09
CA ALA A 677 -6.18 20.51 -32.81
C ALA A 677 -6.44 21.74 -31.91
N MET A 678 -7.27 21.60 -30.87
CA MET A 678 -7.62 22.68 -29.96
C MET A 678 -6.65 22.83 -28.78
N VAL A 679 -5.97 21.76 -28.36
CA VAL A 679 -5.07 21.76 -27.17
C VAL A 679 -3.57 21.68 -27.51
N GLY A 680 -3.25 21.55 -28.80
CA GLY A 680 -1.90 21.33 -29.33
C GLY A 680 -1.42 19.89 -29.15
N SER A 681 -0.60 19.38 -30.08
CA SER A 681 0.10 18.10 -29.91
C SER A 681 1.14 18.20 -28.79
N LEU A 682 1.36 17.11 -28.04
CA LEU A 682 2.51 16.99 -27.15
C LEU A 682 3.76 16.84 -28.02
N GLU A 683 4.76 17.71 -27.81
CA GLU A 683 6.15 17.38 -28.16
C GLU A 683 6.75 16.45 -27.10
#